data_AF-A0A7V4U1J2-F1
#
_entry.id   AF-A0A7V4U1J2-F1
#
_cell.length_a   1.000
_cell.length_b   1.000
_cell.length_c   1.000
_cell.angle_alpha   90.00
_cell.angle_beta   90.00
_cell.angle_gamma   90.00
#
_symmetry.space_group_name_H-M   'P 1'
#
loop_
_entity.id
_entity.type
_entity.pdbx_description
1 polymer ?
#
loop_
_entity_poly.entity_id
_entity_poly.type
_entity_poly.pdbx_seq_one_letter_code
_entity_poly.pdbx_strand_id
1 'polypeptide(L)'
;MKIAAKAIAMKAEGIDVVDFSVGEPDFPTPRFIKDAGKKAIDDNLTRYTINRGIVPLRKAIAQKLKEDNGLDYDVSEIIVSNGAKQSLYNVVQSVVGKDDEVIIPAPYWVSYPEMVRLAQGKPVIVQTHEENGFKLTADQLRKAISANTRAIIICNPSNPTGAAYTRPELEALAGILEEEDIVVISDEIYEKLVFDDFKFTSIAALSSKIKQKTVVINGFSKAYAMTGWRIGYAAGPKDIISGADKIQSHSTSNASSVAQYAALTALNGPQYEINRMVAEFQRRRNYVVQRLNGMPGVSCNTPEGAFYVFPNVESFFGKEAEGNYIRNSYGLAYYLLREAKVALVPGAAFGKEGYIRISYATSMENLEKGLNRIEKALAKLKTPSRAKFVQLNNYKTRVTIKAPIEADLTPDKRDAIVAEAEAQLKFDQYFEWNANINGVIVQLRTNNGHLYDFWVENWYPAQLEADLEPHAVIYAVDGAVGRETHAFYHPETHTGILFNCDYYAALRSLALGMVSDIGASVFNLHSVRGMSGDRDGHGFMLIGPKGTHKSELFLHLIQEDNIALHSNDLVFVRYGGGYAAADMPERKLYFPTISAEIFPQLSALFDRSKCENVLTDRDNCQYEDCPLRGDCQMEKGMPYCYFGSPKAAAMLDPYWIGGMNKHVKRTDLRTVFLLVNEPAGAILQETDKASALTMIESGTSSGHAEQSAPFYNPHLLLTDSESYERQKRGFEQLLHQANVYKLNTGAGSPAEVVNAVVEKITK
;
A
#
# COMPACT_ATOMS: atom_id res chain seq x y z
N MET A 1 -4.67 -10.11 2.62
CA MET A 1 -5.48 -10.08 3.86
C MET A 1 -6.94 -9.68 3.60
N LYS A 2 -7.25 -8.53 2.96
CA LYS A 2 -8.64 -8.09 2.71
C LYS A 2 -9.57 -9.10 1.99
N ILE A 3 -9.10 -9.75 0.92
CA ILE A 3 -9.91 -10.75 0.17
C ILE A 3 -10.20 -11.99 1.02
N ALA A 4 -9.21 -12.48 1.76
CA ALA A 4 -9.37 -13.63 2.64
C ALA A 4 -10.37 -13.34 3.78
N ALA A 5 -10.25 -12.17 4.43
CA ALA A 5 -11.19 -11.76 5.47
C ALA A 5 -12.63 -11.66 4.93
N LYS A 6 -12.82 -11.07 3.75
CA LYS A 6 -14.13 -10.97 3.11
C LYS A 6 -14.69 -12.35 2.70
N ALA A 7 -13.84 -13.26 2.21
CA ALA A 7 -14.24 -14.63 1.91
C ALA A 7 -14.69 -15.39 3.17
N ILE A 8 -14.00 -15.19 4.29
CA ILE A 8 -14.39 -15.76 5.60
C ILE A 8 -15.75 -15.20 6.05
N ALA A 9 -15.94 -13.87 5.98
CA ALA A 9 -17.22 -13.24 6.32
C ALA A 9 -18.37 -13.76 5.45
N MET A 10 -18.18 -13.84 4.14
CA MET A 10 -19.16 -14.41 3.22
C MET A 10 -19.50 -15.87 3.55
N LYS A 11 -18.50 -16.70 3.90
CA LYS A 11 -18.74 -18.08 4.35
C LYS A 11 -19.53 -18.13 5.65
N ALA A 12 -19.26 -17.22 6.60
CA ALA A 12 -20.02 -17.11 7.84
C ALA A 12 -21.48 -16.70 7.62
N GLU A 13 -21.75 -15.94 6.56
CA GLU A 13 -23.10 -15.61 6.07
C GLU A 13 -23.79 -16.77 5.31
N GLY A 14 -23.16 -17.95 5.25
CA GLY A 14 -23.69 -19.11 4.53
C GLY A 14 -23.49 -19.06 3.01
N ILE A 15 -22.70 -18.10 2.50
CA ILE A 15 -22.38 -18.02 1.07
C ILE A 15 -21.32 -19.06 0.72
N ASP A 16 -21.62 -19.87 -0.28
CA ASP A 16 -20.72 -20.89 -0.81
C ASP A 16 -19.56 -20.28 -1.61
N VAL A 17 -18.46 -19.97 -0.92
CA VAL A 17 -17.23 -19.39 -1.48
C VAL A 17 -16.15 -20.45 -1.69
N VAL A 18 -15.66 -20.56 -2.92
CA VAL A 18 -14.47 -21.37 -3.25
C VAL A 18 -13.22 -20.53 -2.94
N ASP A 19 -12.28 -21.09 -2.18
CA ASP A 19 -11.10 -20.35 -1.72
C ASP A 19 -9.81 -20.92 -2.33
N PHE A 20 -9.23 -20.18 -3.27
CA PHE A 20 -7.93 -20.46 -3.88
C PHE A 20 -6.82 -19.55 -3.31
N SER A 21 -7.09 -18.84 -2.22
CA SER A 21 -6.13 -17.91 -1.60
C SER A 21 -5.25 -18.59 -0.53
N VAL A 22 -5.62 -19.77 -0.03
CA VAL A 22 -4.92 -20.43 1.07
C VAL A 22 -3.67 -21.17 0.57
N GLY A 23 -2.56 -20.98 1.29
CA GLY A 23 -1.27 -21.56 0.95
C GLY A 23 -0.91 -22.81 1.75
N GLU A 24 -1.84 -23.74 1.98
CA GLU A 24 -1.59 -24.97 2.72
C GLU A 24 -2.11 -26.22 1.98
N PRO A 25 -1.42 -27.37 2.09
CA PRO A 25 -1.95 -28.65 1.61
C PRO A 25 -3.28 -29.00 2.27
N ASP A 26 -4.24 -29.49 1.50
CA ASP A 26 -5.54 -30.02 1.96
C ASP A 26 -5.43 -31.45 2.51
N PHE A 27 -4.26 -32.06 2.43
CA PHE A 27 -3.99 -33.36 3.02
C PHE A 27 -3.87 -33.27 4.54
N PRO A 28 -4.33 -34.29 5.28
CA PRO A 28 -4.02 -34.39 6.70
C PRO A 28 -2.53 -34.68 6.89
N THR A 29 -1.95 -34.22 8.02
CA THR A 29 -0.63 -34.70 8.45
C THR A 29 -0.62 -36.25 8.48
N PRO A 30 0.41 -36.91 7.91
CA PRO A 30 0.54 -38.37 7.90
C PRO A 30 0.36 -39.01 9.28
N ARG A 31 -0.26 -40.19 9.31
CA ARG A 31 -0.68 -40.83 10.56
C ARG A 31 0.48 -41.10 11.52
N PHE A 32 1.59 -41.64 11.01
CA PHE A 32 2.78 -41.94 11.81
C PHE A 32 3.41 -40.69 12.45
N ILE A 33 3.29 -39.52 11.80
CA ILE A 33 3.73 -38.23 12.35
C ILE A 33 2.79 -37.76 13.46
N LYS A 34 1.47 -37.88 13.26
CA LYS A 34 0.46 -37.56 14.29
C LYS A 34 0.66 -38.42 15.54
N ASP A 35 0.88 -39.71 15.35
CA ASP A 35 1.07 -40.65 16.47
C ASP A 35 2.39 -40.37 17.21
N ALA A 36 3.45 -39.92 16.52
CA ALA A 36 4.66 -39.43 17.19
C ALA A 36 4.43 -38.16 18.02
N GLY A 37 3.63 -37.21 17.52
CA GLY A 37 3.23 -36.03 18.28
C GLY A 37 2.43 -36.39 19.54
N LYS A 38 1.47 -37.31 19.43
CA LYS A 38 0.72 -37.82 20.59
C LYS A 38 1.63 -38.53 21.59
N LYS A 39 2.49 -39.42 21.10
CA LYS A 39 3.46 -40.11 21.95
C LYS A 39 4.38 -39.13 22.70
N ALA A 40 4.81 -38.05 22.07
CA ALA A 40 5.60 -37.03 22.74
C ALA A 40 4.85 -36.35 23.89
N ILE A 41 3.53 -36.18 23.77
CA ILE A 41 2.66 -35.69 24.85
C ILE A 41 2.56 -36.75 25.95
N ASP A 42 2.25 -37.99 25.60
CA ASP A 42 2.09 -39.11 26.53
C ASP A 42 3.39 -39.39 27.32
N ASP A 43 4.55 -39.27 26.67
CA ASP A 43 5.88 -39.43 27.26
C ASP A 43 6.36 -38.19 28.04
N ASN A 44 5.51 -37.16 28.21
CA ASN A 44 5.84 -35.91 28.90
C ASN A 44 7.06 -35.15 28.32
N LEU A 45 7.25 -35.19 27.00
CA LEU A 45 8.27 -34.41 26.29
C LEU A 45 7.83 -32.95 26.11
N THR A 46 7.43 -32.30 27.20
CA THR A 46 6.73 -31.00 27.26
C THR A 46 7.56 -29.88 27.92
N ARG A 47 8.82 -30.16 28.25
CA ARG A 47 9.76 -29.19 28.84
C ARG A 47 10.53 -28.42 27.77
N TYR A 48 11.23 -27.37 28.19
CA TYR A 48 12.16 -26.65 27.33
C TYR A 48 13.16 -27.62 26.67
N THR A 49 13.46 -27.35 25.42
CA THR A 49 14.52 -28.05 24.68
C THR A 49 15.69 -27.08 24.45
N ILE A 50 16.79 -27.57 23.91
CA ILE A 50 17.88 -26.69 23.46
C ILE A 50 17.30 -25.65 22.49
N ASN A 51 17.69 -24.38 22.60
CA ASN A 51 17.15 -23.30 21.79
C ASN A 51 17.18 -23.60 20.28
N ARG A 52 18.29 -24.17 19.80
CA ARG A 52 18.46 -24.61 18.40
C ARG A 52 17.64 -25.82 17.98
N GLY A 53 16.96 -26.47 18.92
CA GLY A 53 16.26 -27.72 18.73
C GLY A 53 17.04 -28.94 19.22
N ILE A 54 16.29 -30.03 19.47
CA ILE A 54 16.81 -31.31 19.96
C ILE A 54 17.88 -31.86 19.01
N VAL A 55 18.96 -32.39 19.59
CA VAL A 55 20.09 -32.93 18.82
C VAL A 55 19.67 -34.01 17.81
N PRO A 56 18.77 -34.96 18.16
CA PRO A 56 18.32 -35.97 17.18
C PRO A 56 17.68 -35.38 15.93
N LEU A 57 16.85 -34.33 16.08
CA LEU A 57 16.22 -33.66 14.94
C LEU A 57 17.24 -32.95 14.07
N ARG A 58 18.20 -32.22 14.66
CA ARG A 58 19.26 -31.56 13.90
C ARG A 58 20.16 -32.55 13.16
N LYS A 59 20.45 -33.71 13.75
CA LYS A 59 21.14 -34.83 13.06
C LYS A 59 20.32 -35.37 11.88
N ALA A 60 19.02 -35.58 12.07
CA ALA A 60 18.15 -36.05 11.00
C ALA A 60 18.04 -35.01 9.85
N ILE A 61 18.01 -33.72 10.18
CA ILE A 61 18.05 -32.63 9.18
C ILE A 61 19.38 -32.66 8.42
N ALA A 62 20.52 -32.78 9.10
CA ALA A 62 21.83 -32.89 8.45
C ALA A 62 21.89 -34.10 7.49
N GLN A 63 21.39 -35.26 7.93
CA GLN A 63 21.32 -36.46 7.11
C GLN A 63 20.42 -36.25 5.89
N LYS A 64 19.23 -35.67 6.07
CA LYS A 64 18.31 -35.33 4.98
C LYS A 64 18.98 -34.41 3.96
N LEU A 65 19.67 -33.36 4.41
CA LEU A 65 20.35 -32.41 3.52
C LEU A 65 21.47 -33.09 2.73
N LYS A 66 22.17 -34.04 3.34
CA LYS A 66 23.21 -34.83 2.69
C LYS A 66 22.64 -35.77 1.63
N GLU A 67 21.58 -36.50 1.95
CA GLU A 67 20.96 -37.49 1.07
C GLU A 67 20.20 -36.85 -0.09
N ASP A 68 19.39 -35.82 0.20
CA ASP A 68 18.51 -35.19 -0.80
C ASP A 68 19.21 -34.12 -1.63
N ASN A 69 20.13 -33.37 -1.03
CA ASN A 69 20.69 -32.16 -1.63
C ASN A 69 22.22 -32.25 -1.82
N GLY A 70 22.89 -33.31 -1.33
CA GLY A 70 24.35 -33.43 -1.37
C GLY A 70 25.07 -32.45 -0.43
N LEU A 71 24.39 -31.96 0.61
CA LEU A 71 24.90 -30.94 1.53
C LEU A 71 25.32 -31.53 2.88
N ASP A 72 26.61 -31.44 3.19
CA ASP A 72 27.16 -31.91 4.47
C ASP A 72 27.23 -30.76 5.50
N TYR A 73 26.33 -30.73 6.49
CA TYR A 73 26.33 -29.73 7.55
C TYR A 73 26.61 -30.38 8.91
N ASP A 74 27.41 -29.71 9.73
CA ASP A 74 27.53 -30.06 11.14
C ASP A 74 26.24 -29.71 11.90
N VAL A 75 25.98 -30.44 12.98
CA VAL A 75 24.81 -30.21 13.84
C VAL A 75 24.79 -28.79 14.42
N SER A 76 25.95 -28.14 14.58
CA SER A 76 26.05 -26.73 15.03
C SER A 76 25.71 -25.69 13.96
N GLU A 77 25.63 -26.09 12.68
CA GLU A 77 25.25 -25.27 11.53
C GLU A 77 23.74 -25.31 11.24
N ILE A 78 22.96 -25.93 12.13
CA ILE A 78 21.51 -26.10 11.98
C ILE A 78 20.77 -25.52 13.18
N ILE A 79 19.70 -24.76 12.90
CA ILE A 79 18.73 -24.25 13.88
C ILE A 79 17.30 -24.61 13.48
N VAL A 80 16.51 -25.08 14.44
CA VAL A 80 15.09 -25.36 14.30
C VAL A 80 14.26 -24.22 14.91
N SER A 81 13.24 -23.77 14.19
CA SER A 81 12.40 -22.61 14.55
C SER A 81 10.89 -22.93 14.42
N ASN A 82 10.02 -22.01 14.87
CA ASN A 82 8.56 -22.10 14.77
C ASN A 82 8.04 -21.89 13.33
N GLY A 83 8.46 -22.78 12.43
CA GLY A 83 8.23 -22.75 11.00
C GLY A 83 9.27 -21.94 10.22
N ALA A 84 9.36 -22.21 8.92
CA ALA A 84 10.34 -21.59 8.02
C ALA A 84 10.24 -20.04 7.99
N LYS A 85 9.04 -19.47 8.24
CA LYS A 85 8.86 -18.02 8.39
C LYS A 85 9.74 -17.45 9.51
N GLN A 86 9.82 -18.12 10.65
CA GLN A 86 10.70 -17.67 11.74
C GLN A 86 12.17 -17.88 11.36
N SER A 87 12.51 -19.00 10.70
CA SER A 87 13.87 -19.23 10.22
C SER A 87 14.34 -18.12 9.29
N LEU A 88 13.53 -17.71 8.30
CA LEU A 88 13.78 -16.54 7.45
C LEU A 88 13.94 -15.26 8.25
N TYR A 89 12.99 -14.98 9.15
CA TYR A 89 13.03 -13.77 9.96
C TYR A 89 14.30 -13.68 10.80
N ASN A 90 14.67 -14.76 11.51
CA ASN A 90 15.87 -14.80 12.33
C ASN A 90 17.14 -14.61 11.49
N VAL A 91 17.20 -15.21 10.30
CA VAL A 91 18.34 -15.05 9.38
C VAL A 91 18.44 -13.62 8.89
N VAL A 92 17.33 -13.03 8.39
CA VAL A 92 17.30 -11.63 7.95
C VAL A 92 17.73 -10.69 9.08
N GLN A 93 17.17 -10.84 10.28
CA GLN A 93 17.54 -10.02 11.46
C GLN A 93 18.99 -10.23 11.91
N SER A 94 19.61 -11.36 11.59
CA SER A 94 21.00 -11.65 11.94
C SER A 94 22.02 -11.11 10.94
N VAL A 95 21.60 -10.84 9.69
CA VAL A 95 22.53 -10.46 8.60
C VAL A 95 22.31 -9.06 8.07
N VAL A 96 21.11 -8.49 8.25
CA VAL A 96 20.70 -7.18 7.69
C VAL A 96 20.66 -6.14 8.80
N GLY A 97 21.25 -4.98 8.56
CA GLY A 97 21.15 -3.79 9.38
C GLY A 97 20.58 -2.58 8.64
N LYS A 98 20.72 -1.42 9.27
CA LYS A 98 20.35 -0.13 8.68
C LYS A 98 21.14 0.12 7.40
N ASP A 99 20.46 0.61 6.37
CA ASP A 99 21.01 0.97 5.05
C ASP A 99 21.48 -0.21 4.17
N ASP A 100 21.50 -1.44 4.69
CA ASP A 100 21.77 -2.65 3.91
C ASP A 100 20.67 -2.92 2.87
N GLU A 101 21.07 -3.31 1.67
CA GLU A 101 20.18 -3.68 0.58
C GLU A 101 20.00 -5.21 0.49
N VAL A 102 18.76 -5.66 0.30
CA VAL A 102 18.45 -7.08 0.08
C VAL A 102 17.74 -7.25 -1.26
N ILE A 103 18.37 -7.99 -2.16
CA ILE A 103 17.83 -8.28 -3.49
C ILE A 103 16.71 -9.31 -3.38
N ILE A 104 15.54 -8.98 -3.94
CA ILE A 104 14.35 -9.83 -3.94
C ILE A 104 13.74 -9.87 -5.35
N PRO A 105 13.77 -11.01 -6.06
CA PRO A 105 13.10 -11.16 -7.35
C PRO A 105 11.57 -11.10 -7.22
N ALA A 106 10.91 -10.22 -7.97
CA ALA A 106 9.46 -10.21 -8.13
C ALA A 106 9.05 -11.08 -9.32
N PRO A 107 7.97 -11.88 -9.23
CA PRO A 107 7.00 -11.94 -8.13
C PRO A 107 7.56 -12.66 -6.88
N TYR A 108 7.37 -12.07 -5.70
CA TYR A 108 7.94 -12.56 -4.43
C TYR A 108 6.86 -12.98 -3.43
N TRP A 109 7.22 -13.81 -2.46
CA TRP A 109 6.34 -14.03 -1.30
C TRP A 109 6.25 -12.77 -0.45
N VAL A 110 5.01 -12.37 -0.15
CA VAL A 110 4.63 -11.09 0.46
C VAL A 110 5.40 -10.69 1.72
N SER A 111 5.98 -11.65 2.45
CA SER A 111 6.71 -11.36 3.69
C SER A 111 8.18 -11.01 3.50
N TYR A 112 8.83 -11.35 2.37
CA TYR A 112 10.27 -11.09 2.22
C TYR A 112 10.62 -9.60 2.34
N PRO A 113 9.96 -8.66 1.62
CA PRO A 113 10.31 -7.24 1.74
C PRO A 113 10.03 -6.68 3.13
N GLU A 114 8.98 -7.15 3.79
CA GLU A 114 8.62 -6.69 5.14
C GLU A 114 9.63 -7.16 6.20
N MET A 115 10.14 -8.40 6.09
CA MET A 115 11.20 -8.89 6.98
C MET A 115 12.47 -8.04 6.88
N VAL A 116 12.83 -7.61 5.66
CA VAL A 116 13.96 -6.72 5.42
C VAL A 116 13.73 -5.35 6.05
N ARG A 117 12.55 -4.75 5.86
CA ARG A 117 12.20 -3.46 6.49
C ARG A 117 12.18 -3.52 8.01
N LEU A 118 11.71 -4.62 8.59
CA LEU A 118 11.75 -4.85 10.04
C LEU A 118 13.18 -4.94 10.58
N ALA A 119 14.16 -5.29 9.75
CA ALA A 119 15.59 -5.24 10.08
C ALA A 119 16.24 -3.88 9.78
N GLN A 120 15.44 -2.86 9.42
CA GLN A 120 15.88 -1.54 8.96
C GLN A 120 16.64 -1.53 7.62
N GLY A 121 16.63 -2.66 6.90
CA GLY A 121 17.19 -2.76 5.57
C GLY A 121 16.25 -2.27 4.48
N LYS A 122 16.78 -2.16 3.27
CA LYS A 122 16.08 -1.71 2.06
C LYS A 122 15.87 -2.89 1.09
N PRO A 123 14.62 -3.32 0.83
CA PRO A 123 14.36 -4.33 -0.18
C PRO A 123 14.58 -3.75 -1.59
N VAL A 124 15.49 -4.34 -2.35
CA VAL A 124 15.74 -4.04 -3.77
C VAL A 124 14.96 -5.03 -4.62
N ILE A 125 13.81 -4.59 -5.14
CA ILE A 125 12.90 -5.45 -5.90
C ILE A 125 13.36 -5.51 -7.37
N VAL A 126 13.67 -6.72 -7.84
CA VAL A 126 14.07 -6.97 -9.24
C VAL A 126 12.92 -7.59 -10.01
N GLN A 127 12.37 -6.89 -10.99
CA GLN A 127 11.24 -7.35 -11.79
C GLN A 127 11.66 -8.43 -12.79
N THR A 128 11.16 -9.66 -12.62
CA THR A 128 11.32 -10.75 -13.61
C THR A 128 10.15 -10.79 -14.59
N HIS A 129 10.24 -11.59 -15.65
CA HIS A 129 9.30 -11.57 -16.78
C HIS A 129 8.67 -12.95 -17.01
N GLU A 130 7.47 -13.01 -17.57
CA GLU A 130 6.81 -14.30 -17.88
C GLU A 130 7.63 -15.11 -18.90
N GLU A 131 8.31 -14.43 -19.82
CA GLU A 131 9.17 -14.98 -20.87
C GLU A 131 10.33 -15.83 -20.34
N ASN A 132 10.84 -15.51 -19.15
CA ASN A 132 11.91 -16.28 -18.51
C ASN A 132 11.40 -17.14 -17.35
N GLY A 133 10.08 -17.39 -17.30
CA GLY A 133 9.43 -18.18 -16.25
C GLY A 133 9.43 -17.47 -14.88
N PHE A 134 9.54 -16.15 -14.85
CA PHE A 134 9.67 -15.34 -13.63
C PHE A 134 10.92 -15.65 -12.80
N LYS A 135 12.01 -16.04 -13.47
CA LYS A 135 13.30 -16.34 -12.83
C LYS A 135 14.25 -15.17 -12.98
N LEU A 136 15.03 -14.90 -11.94
CA LEU A 136 16.09 -13.90 -11.96
C LEU A 136 17.19 -14.37 -12.91
N THR A 137 17.63 -13.50 -13.83
CA THR A 137 18.78 -13.80 -14.69
C THR A 137 20.09 -13.28 -14.08
N ALA A 138 21.21 -13.85 -14.53
CA ALA A 138 22.55 -13.38 -14.17
C ALA A 138 22.76 -11.88 -14.45
N ASP A 139 22.27 -11.39 -15.60
CA ASP A 139 22.39 -9.97 -15.94
C ASP A 139 21.53 -9.05 -15.07
N GLN A 140 20.33 -9.51 -14.70
CA GLN A 140 19.48 -8.79 -13.75
C GLN A 140 20.14 -8.73 -12.37
N LEU A 141 20.75 -9.83 -11.93
CA LEU A 141 21.49 -9.88 -10.67
C LEU A 141 22.66 -8.89 -10.67
N ARG A 142 23.53 -8.91 -11.69
CA ARG A 142 24.67 -7.97 -11.78
C ARG A 142 24.25 -6.52 -11.69
N LYS A 143 23.13 -6.15 -12.33
CA LYS A 143 22.60 -4.78 -12.31
C LYS A 143 22.00 -4.36 -10.97
N ALA A 144 21.54 -5.33 -10.17
CA ALA A 144 20.91 -5.07 -8.89
C ALA A 144 21.92 -4.99 -7.74
N ILE A 145 23.13 -5.54 -7.92
CA ILE A 145 24.18 -5.49 -6.91
C ILE A 145 24.73 -4.07 -6.79
N SER A 146 24.89 -3.63 -5.55
CA SER A 146 25.46 -2.35 -5.14
C SER A 146 26.45 -2.57 -4.00
N ALA A 147 27.21 -1.54 -3.63
CA ALA A 147 28.10 -1.58 -2.47
C ALA A 147 27.37 -1.83 -1.13
N ASN A 148 26.06 -1.57 -1.07
CA ASN A 148 25.24 -1.82 0.12
C ASN A 148 24.52 -3.17 0.06
N THR A 149 24.69 -3.97 -1.00
CA THR A 149 24.01 -5.26 -1.12
C THR A 149 24.55 -6.24 -0.11
N ARG A 150 23.70 -6.62 0.85
CA ARG A 150 24.07 -7.50 1.95
C ARG A 150 23.61 -8.93 1.73
N ALA A 151 22.44 -9.11 1.12
CA ALA A 151 21.86 -10.42 0.91
C ALA A 151 20.99 -10.48 -0.36
N ILE A 152 20.76 -11.70 -0.82
CA ILE A 152 19.75 -12.03 -1.82
C ILE A 152 18.83 -13.12 -1.28
N ILE A 153 17.51 -12.99 -1.53
CA ILE A 153 16.54 -14.04 -1.23
C ILE A 153 16.15 -14.75 -2.53
N ILE A 154 16.37 -16.06 -2.59
CA ILE A 154 15.97 -16.92 -3.72
C ILE A 154 14.95 -17.93 -3.20
N CYS A 155 13.73 -17.92 -3.73
CA CYS A 155 12.70 -18.92 -3.41
C CYS A 155 12.59 -19.93 -4.56
N ASN A 156 12.88 -21.19 -4.28
CA ASN A 156 12.98 -22.25 -5.29
C ASN A 156 12.44 -23.58 -4.74
N PRO A 157 11.35 -24.16 -5.29
CA PRO A 157 10.36 -23.53 -6.18
C PRO A 157 9.65 -22.31 -5.56
N SER A 158 9.19 -21.39 -6.40
CA SER A 158 8.69 -20.08 -5.98
C SER A 158 7.21 -20.07 -5.53
N ASN A 159 6.92 -19.26 -4.51
CA ASN A 159 5.59 -18.69 -4.26
C ASN A 159 5.65 -17.20 -4.60
N PRO A 160 4.92 -16.70 -5.61
CA PRO A 160 3.64 -17.23 -6.09
C PRO A 160 3.66 -18.01 -7.41
N THR A 161 4.79 -18.10 -8.11
CA THR A 161 4.81 -18.49 -9.53
C THR A 161 4.83 -20.00 -9.75
N GLY A 162 5.29 -20.78 -8.76
CA GLY A 162 5.60 -22.19 -8.91
C GLY A 162 6.84 -22.46 -9.77
N ALA A 163 7.54 -21.42 -10.21
CA ALA A 163 8.74 -21.55 -11.02
C ALA A 163 9.87 -22.21 -10.24
N ALA A 164 10.61 -23.11 -10.88
CA ALA A 164 11.83 -23.67 -10.32
C ALA A 164 13.04 -23.44 -11.22
N TYR A 165 14.18 -23.10 -10.60
CA TYR A 165 15.43 -22.87 -11.32
C TYR A 165 16.09 -24.20 -11.67
N THR A 166 16.44 -24.35 -12.95
CA THR A 166 17.29 -25.44 -13.40
C THR A 166 18.72 -25.27 -12.89
N ARG A 167 19.48 -26.36 -12.86
CA ARG A 167 20.88 -26.32 -12.45
C ARG A 167 21.72 -25.28 -13.22
N PRO A 168 21.69 -25.20 -14.58
CA PRO A 168 22.46 -24.19 -15.30
C PRO A 168 22.07 -22.75 -14.97
N GLU A 169 20.79 -22.49 -14.68
CA GLU A 169 20.33 -21.16 -14.26
C GLU A 169 20.88 -20.78 -12.88
N LEU A 170 20.89 -21.73 -11.93
CA LEU A 170 21.51 -21.51 -10.62
C LEU A 170 23.03 -21.38 -10.71
N GLU A 171 23.70 -22.14 -11.58
CA GLU A 171 25.15 -22.01 -11.82
C GLU A 171 25.51 -20.62 -12.35
N ALA A 172 24.69 -20.04 -13.23
CA ALA A 172 24.88 -18.68 -13.72
C ALA A 172 24.76 -17.62 -12.62
N LEU A 173 23.83 -17.80 -11.66
CA LEU A 173 23.70 -16.91 -10.50
C LEU A 173 24.85 -17.12 -9.51
N ALA A 174 25.19 -18.37 -9.21
CA ALA A 174 26.26 -18.74 -8.29
C ALA A 174 27.62 -18.20 -8.75
N GLY A 175 27.91 -18.24 -10.05
CA GLY A 175 29.16 -17.69 -10.61
C GLY A 175 29.36 -16.21 -10.27
N ILE A 176 28.29 -15.41 -10.19
CA ILE A 176 28.37 -14.00 -9.75
C ILE A 176 28.51 -13.94 -8.22
N LEU A 177 27.66 -14.64 -7.49
CA LEU A 177 27.60 -14.60 -6.02
C LEU A 177 28.87 -15.13 -5.34
N GLU A 178 29.62 -16.00 -6.01
CA GLU A 178 30.91 -16.48 -5.52
C GLU A 178 31.95 -15.36 -5.39
N GLU A 179 31.89 -14.36 -6.28
CA GLU A 179 32.83 -13.23 -6.34
C GLU A 179 32.45 -12.09 -5.38
N GLU A 180 31.22 -12.09 -4.86
CA GLU A 180 30.64 -11.00 -4.06
C GLU A 180 30.49 -11.37 -2.58
N ASP A 181 30.65 -10.42 -1.64
CA ASP A 181 30.40 -10.66 -0.21
C ASP A 181 28.91 -10.55 0.16
N ILE A 182 28.08 -11.35 -0.52
CA ILE A 182 26.62 -11.34 -0.41
C ILE A 182 26.13 -12.66 0.18
N VAL A 183 25.28 -12.58 1.21
CA VAL A 183 24.62 -13.76 1.80
C VAL A 183 23.49 -14.22 0.89
N VAL A 184 23.44 -15.52 0.60
CA VAL A 184 22.33 -16.15 -0.15
C VAL A 184 21.36 -16.77 0.84
N ILE A 185 20.13 -16.26 0.89
CA ILE A 185 19.04 -16.86 1.66
C ILE A 185 18.20 -17.69 0.69
N SER A 186 18.40 -19.01 0.71
CA SER A 186 17.73 -19.95 -0.19
C SER A 186 16.49 -20.54 0.49
N ASP A 187 15.29 -20.07 0.13
CA ASP A 187 14.02 -20.63 0.60
C ASP A 187 13.60 -21.82 -0.27
N GLU A 188 13.87 -23.01 0.26
CA GLU A 188 13.69 -24.30 -0.41
C GLU A 188 12.51 -25.09 0.18
N ILE A 189 11.57 -24.41 0.83
CA ILE A 189 10.42 -25.04 1.53
C ILE A 189 9.51 -25.89 0.61
N TYR A 190 9.60 -25.70 -0.71
CA TYR A 190 8.85 -26.45 -1.72
C TYR A 190 9.69 -27.52 -2.45
N GLU A 191 10.94 -27.81 -2.05
CA GLU A 191 11.87 -28.69 -2.79
C GLU A 191 11.28 -30.07 -3.14
N LYS A 192 10.42 -30.61 -2.27
CA LYS A 192 9.80 -31.94 -2.43
C LYS A 192 8.54 -31.91 -3.29
N LEU A 193 8.05 -30.72 -3.61
CA LEU A 193 6.85 -30.47 -4.40
C LEU A 193 7.27 -29.99 -5.78
N VAL A 194 8.02 -30.84 -6.48
CA VAL A 194 8.40 -30.67 -7.88
C VAL A 194 7.68 -31.71 -8.72
N PHE A 195 7.44 -31.38 -9.98
CA PHE A 195 6.58 -32.16 -10.86
C PHE A 195 7.31 -32.66 -12.10
N ASP A 196 6.66 -33.60 -12.77
CA ASP A 196 7.20 -34.25 -13.95
C ASP A 196 8.57 -34.88 -13.61
N ASP A 197 9.56 -34.77 -14.48
CA ASP A 197 10.91 -35.27 -14.24
C ASP A 197 11.87 -34.17 -13.74
N PHE A 198 11.35 -33.07 -13.19
CA PHE A 198 12.16 -31.94 -12.74
C PHE A 198 13.06 -32.34 -11.56
N LYS A 199 14.37 -32.12 -11.72
CA LYS A 199 15.37 -32.39 -10.68
C LYS A 199 15.70 -31.12 -9.91
N PHE A 200 15.22 -31.06 -8.66
CA PHE A 200 15.55 -29.97 -7.75
C PHE A 200 17.06 -29.87 -7.52
N THR A 201 17.58 -28.64 -7.46
CA THR A 201 18.97 -28.34 -7.12
C THR A 201 18.98 -27.22 -6.09
N SER A 202 19.62 -27.46 -4.94
CA SER A 202 19.93 -26.41 -3.99
C SER A 202 21.11 -25.59 -4.50
N ILE A 203 21.03 -24.25 -4.43
CA ILE A 203 22.14 -23.39 -4.84
C ILE A 203 23.40 -23.63 -3.99
N ALA A 204 23.22 -24.00 -2.72
CA ALA A 204 24.32 -24.35 -1.82
C ALA A 204 25.10 -25.59 -2.27
N ALA A 205 24.53 -26.44 -3.12
CA ALA A 205 25.15 -27.70 -3.56
C ALA A 205 26.07 -27.52 -4.79
N LEU A 206 26.08 -26.33 -5.40
CA LEU A 206 26.83 -26.09 -6.64
C LEU A 206 28.33 -25.99 -6.42
N SER A 207 28.78 -25.42 -5.31
CA SER A 207 30.20 -25.30 -4.95
C SER A 207 30.41 -25.12 -3.45
N SER A 208 31.62 -25.38 -2.97
CA SER A 208 31.97 -25.11 -1.58
C SER A 208 31.97 -23.62 -1.25
N LYS A 209 32.28 -22.75 -2.23
CA LYS A 209 32.31 -21.29 -2.06
C LYS A 209 30.91 -20.74 -1.86
N ILE A 210 29.96 -21.12 -2.72
CA ILE A 210 28.58 -20.65 -2.60
C ILE A 210 27.91 -21.21 -1.33
N LYS A 211 28.22 -22.47 -0.95
CA LYS A 211 27.73 -23.05 0.31
C LYS A 211 28.12 -22.23 1.54
N GLN A 212 29.35 -21.74 1.59
CA GLN A 212 29.87 -20.92 2.70
C GLN A 212 29.18 -19.55 2.84
N LYS A 213 28.40 -19.13 1.84
CA LYS A 213 27.62 -17.89 1.85
C LYS A 213 26.11 -18.13 1.88
N THR A 214 25.68 -19.40 1.83
CA THR A 214 24.26 -19.75 1.68
C THR A 214 23.66 -20.25 2.99
N VAL A 215 22.54 -19.64 3.39
CA VAL A 215 21.64 -20.18 4.41
C VAL A 215 20.44 -20.81 3.72
N VAL A 216 20.34 -22.14 3.81
CA VAL A 216 19.21 -22.93 3.31
C VAL A 216 18.10 -22.89 4.34
N ILE A 217 16.93 -22.38 3.93
CA ILE A 217 15.70 -22.36 4.71
C ILE A 217 14.79 -23.46 4.18
N ASN A 218 14.27 -24.29 5.08
CA ASN A 218 13.33 -25.35 4.72
C ASN A 218 12.47 -25.73 5.94
N GLY A 219 11.62 -26.76 5.83
CA GLY A 219 10.75 -27.17 6.91
C GLY A 219 9.69 -28.18 6.50
N PHE A 220 8.71 -28.35 7.37
CA PHE A 220 7.81 -29.51 7.29
C PHE A 220 6.40 -29.14 6.82
N SER A 221 6.10 -27.84 6.77
CA SER A 221 4.76 -27.33 6.53
C SER A 221 4.16 -27.79 5.19
N LYS A 222 4.99 -27.94 4.15
CA LYS A 222 4.53 -28.19 2.78
C LYS A 222 4.65 -29.67 2.41
N ALA A 223 5.87 -30.22 2.53
CA ALA A 223 6.15 -31.60 2.17
C ALA A 223 5.40 -32.64 3.03
N TYR A 224 5.06 -32.31 4.29
CA TYR A 224 4.42 -33.26 5.22
C TYR A 224 3.01 -32.82 5.68
N ALA A 225 2.43 -31.80 5.04
CA ALA A 225 1.16 -31.20 5.46
C ALA A 225 1.12 -30.86 6.97
N MET A 226 2.17 -30.19 7.44
CA MET A 226 2.37 -29.80 8.84
C MET A 226 2.29 -28.28 9.07
N THR A 227 1.40 -27.57 8.36
CA THR A 227 1.31 -26.09 8.45
C THR A 227 1.06 -25.58 9.87
N GLY A 228 0.09 -26.19 10.56
CA GLY A 228 -0.28 -25.86 11.94
C GLY A 228 0.69 -26.30 13.04
N TRP A 229 1.64 -27.19 12.74
CA TRP A 229 2.65 -27.64 13.72
C TRP A 229 3.76 -26.61 13.96
N ARG A 230 3.89 -25.64 13.04
CA ARG A 230 4.87 -24.55 13.11
C ARG A 230 6.30 -25.07 13.31
N ILE A 231 6.81 -25.88 12.39
CA ILE A 231 8.18 -26.41 12.48
C ILE A 231 8.95 -26.27 11.17
N GLY A 232 10.13 -25.65 11.25
CA GLY A 232 11.04 -25.38 10.12
C GLY A 232 12.47 -25.21 10.61
N TYR A 233 13.42 -25.06 9.70
CA TYR A 233 14.83 -24.98 10.03
C TYR A 233 15.62 -24.10 9.06
N ALA A 234 16.78 -23.63 9.53
CA ALA A 234 17.83 -23.04 8.71
C ALA A 234 19.12 -23.85 8.87
N ALA A 235 19.85 -24.03 7.76
CA ALA A 235 21.17 -24.64 7.73
C ALA A 235 22.14 -23.74 6.95
N GLY A 236 23.29 -23.39 7.53
CA GLY A 236 24.19 -22.42 6.90
C GLY A 236 25.43 -22.09 7.74
N PRO A 237 26.17 -21.05 7.38
CA PRO A 237 27.39 -20.64 8.06
C PRO A 237 27.19 -20.49 9.58
N LYS A 238 28.12 -21.05 10.35
CA LYS A 238 28.00 -21.22 11.79
C LYS A 238 27.81 -19.90 12.55
N ASP A 239 28.41 -18.82 12.06
CA ASP A 239 28.29 -17.46 12.56
C ASP A 239 26.88 -16.90 12.36
N ILE A 240 26.32 -17.03 11.15
CA ILE A 240 24.94 -16.59 10.84
C ILE A 240 23.94 -17.40 11.67
N ILE A 241 24.10 -18.72 11.73
CA ILE A 241 23.24 -19.59 12.53
C ILE A 241 23.35 -19.26 14.02
N SER A 242 24.53 -18.87 14.50
CA SER A 242 24.69 -18.39 15.87
C SER A 242 24.04 -17.02 16.11
N GLY A 243 23.98 -16.15 15.11
CA GLY A 243 23.22 -14.90 15.17
C GLY A 243 21.72 -15.18 15.25
N ALA A 244 21.21 -16.04 14.38
CA ALA A 244 19.82 -16.49 14.37
C ALA A 244 19.41 -17.14 15.71
N ASP A 245 20.31 -17.92 16.33
CA ASP A 245 20.12 -18.52 17.66
C ASP A 245 19.94 -17.46 18.76
N LYS A 246 20.73 -16.38 18.75
CA LYS A 246 20.60 -15.26 19.69
C LYS A 246 19.28 -14.50 19.51
N ILE A 247 18.86 -14.27 18.26
CA ILE A 247 17.54 -13.67 17.97
C ILE A 247 16.43 -14.59 18.48
N GLN A 248 16.54 -15.90 18.23
CA GLN A 248 15.55 -16.89 18.67
C GLN A 248 15.44 -16.98 20.20
N SER A 249 16.55 -16.93 20.92
CA SER A 249 16.54 -17.03 22.39
C SER A 249 15.78 -15.89 23.06
N HIS A 250 15.73 -14.72 22.42
CA HIS A 250 15.02 -13.54 22.93
C HIS A 250 13.63 -13.31 22.31
N SER A 251 13.27 -14.06 21.26
CA SER A 251 11.95 -13.92 20.60
C SER A 251 10.98 -15.03 20.96
N THR A 252 11.43 -16.30 21.00
CA THR A 252 10.52 -17.44 21.24
C THR A 252 11.08 -18.51 22.16
N SER A 253 12.38 -18.49 22.49
CA SER A 253 13.10 -19.70 22.95
C SER A 253 13.01 -20.82 21.89
N ASN A 254 13.06 -22.10 22.30
CA ASN A 254 12.98 -23.23 21.38
C ASN A 254 11.62 -23.39 20.69
N ALA A 255 11.61 -23.98 19.49
CA ALA A 255 10.38 -24.44 18.86
C ALA A 255 9.66 -25.50 19.70
N SER A 256 8.33 -25.65 19.52
CA SER A 256 7.52 -26.63 20.27
C SER A 256 8.17 -28.02 20.32
N SER A 257 8.38 -28.55 21.53
CA SER A 257 9.01 -29.86 21.74
C SER A 257 8.22 -30.98 21.05
N VAL A 258 6.89 -30.97 21.18
CA VAL A 258 5.97 -31.92 20.54
C VAL A 258 6.13 -31.90 19.01
N ALA A 259 6.21 -30.71 18.42
CA ALA A 259 6.40 -30.56 16.98
C ALA A 259 7.78 -31.04 16.52
N GLN A 260 8.82 -30.87 17.34
CA GLN A 260 10.17 -31.38 17.03
C GLN A 260 10.21 -32.91 16.98
N TYR A 261 9.56 -33.61 17.91
CA TYR A 261 9.49 -35.08 17.88
C TYR A 261 8.64 -35.61 16.72
N ALA A 262 7.55 -34.92 16.38
CA ALA A 262 6.78 -35.23 15.17
C ALA A 262 7.62 -35.04 13.90
N ALA A 263 8.38 -33.95 13.80
CA ALA A 263 9.28 -33.66 12.68
C ALA A 263 10.45 -34.67 12.57
N LEU A 264 10.99 -35.13 13.70
CA LEU A 264 12.02 -36.18 13.72
C LEU A 264 11.49 -37.47 13.08
N THR A 265 10.28 -37.87 13.47
CA THR A 265 9.60 -39.03 12.87
C THR A 265 9.22 -38.79 11.41
N ALA A 266 8.93 -37.55 11.00
CA ALA A 266 8.67 -37.23 9.60
C ALA A 266 9.90 -37.49 8.71
N LEU A 267 11.10 -37.15 9.17
CA LEU A 267 12.34 -37.41 8.42
C LEU A 267 12.74 -38.88 8.43
N ASN A 268 12.69 -39.53 9.59
CA ASN A 268 13.12 -40.93 9.74
C ASN A 268 12.07 -41.94 9.26
N GLY A 269 10.84 -41.48 9.05
CA GLY A 269 9.71 -42.31 8.66
C GLY A 269 9.66 -42.55 7.16
N PRO A 270 8.63 -43.29 6.70
CA PRO A 270 8.45 -43.56 5.29
C PRO A 270 8.10 -42.28 4.52
N GLN A 271 8.72 -42.10 3.34
CA GLN A 271 8.54 -40.91 2.50
C GLN A 271 7.46 -41.08 1.40
N TYR A 272 6.79 -42.24 1.32
CA TYR A 272 5.81 -42.52 0.25
C TYR A 272 4.58 -41.59 0.26
N GLU A 273 4.22 -41.01 1.41
CA GLU A 273 3.11 -40.04 1.50
C GLU A 273 3.43 -38.75 0.74
N ILE A 274 4.69 -38.34 0.67
CA ILE A 274 5.12 -37.20 -0.13
C ILE A 274 4.86 -37.48 -1.61
N ASN A 275 5.31 -38.65 -2.10
CA ASN A 275 5.12 -39.04 -3.51
C ASN A 275 3.63 -39.08 -3.89
N ARG A 276 2.77 -39.56 -2.99
CA ARG A 276 1.32 -39.54 -3.17
C ARG A 276 0.77 -38.12 -3.28
N MET A 277 1.20 -37.21 -2.40
CA MET A 277 0.78 -35.79 -2.47
C MET A 277 1.29 -35.12 -3.74
N VAL A 278 2.55 -35.37 -4.14
CA VAL A 278 3.14 -34.82 -5.37
C VAL A 278 2.36 -35.27 -6.60
N ALA A 279 2.03 -36.56 -6.72
CA ALA A 279 1.26 -37.08 -7.86
C ALA A 279 -0.13 -36.43 -7.95
N GLU A 280 -0.80 -36.24 -6.81
CA GLU A 280 -2.10 -35.58 -6.76
C GLU A 280 -1.99 -34.07 -7.06
N PHE A 281 -0.97 -33.37 -6.55
CA PHE A 281 -0.72 -31.97 -6.91
C PHE A 281 -0.39 -31.81 -8.40
N GLN A 282 0.37 -32.72 -9.00
CA GLN A 282 0.67 -32.70 -10.44
C GLN A 282 -0.60 -32.87 -11.27
N ARG A 283 -1.48 -33.82 -10.88
CA ARG A 283 -2.81 -33.98 -11.50
C ARG A 283 -3.62 -32.68 -11.43
N ARG A 284 -3.68 -32.05 -10.25
CA ARG A 284 -4.40 -30.78 -10.03
C ARG A 284 -3.81 -29.63 -10.83
N ARG A 285 -2.48 -29.49 -10.82
CA ARG A 285 -1.74 -28.50 -11.63
C ARG A 285 -2.10 -28.64 -13.11
N ASN A 286 -1.99 -29.86 -13.66
CA ASN A 286 -2.26 -30.13 -15.08
C ASN A 286 -3.68 -29.72 -15.45
N TYR A 287 -4.65 -30.08 -14.61
CA TYR A 287 -6.05 -29.69 -14.79
C TYR A 287 -6.22 -28.17 -14.77
N VAL A 288 -5.69 -27.49 -13.76
CA VAL A 288 -5.82 -26.04 -13.58
C VAL A 288 -5.17 -25.27 -14.73
N VAL A 289 -3.94 -25.63 -15.11
CA VAL A 289 -3.22 -24.99 -16.22
C VAL A 289 -3.95 -25.20 -17.54
N GLN A 290 -4.40 -26.42 -17.84
CA GLN A 290 -5.19 -26.72 -19.04
C GLN A 290 -6.46 -25.87 -19.10
N ARG A 291 -7.19 -25.78 -17.98
CA ARG A 291 -8.43 -24.99 -17.88
C ARG A 291 -8.17 -23.50 -18.07
N LEU A 292 -7.17 -22.94 -17.40
CA LEU A 292 -6.83 -21.51 -17.50
C LEU A 292 -6.41 -21.13 -18.91
N ASN A 293 -5.53 -21.91 -19.55
CA ASN A 293 -5.12 -21.67 -20.94
C ASN A 293 -6.24 -21.90 -21.96
N GLY A 294 -7.33 -22.56 -21.57
CA GLY A 294 -8.55 -22.65 -22.36
C GLY A 294 -9.48 -21.43 -22.23
N MET A 295 -9.26 -20.54 -21.26
CA MET A 295 -10.11 -19.35 -21.04
C MET A 295 -9.64 -18.19 -21.93
N PRO A 296 -10.49 -17.61 -22.79
CA PRO A 296 -10.10 -16.49 -23.64
C PRO A 296 -9.57 -15.31 -22.82
N GLY A 297 -8.35 -14.85 -23.12
CA GLY A 297 -7.73 -13.71 -22.45
C GLY A 297 -6.96 -14.06 -21.16
N VAL A 298 -6.82 -15.35 -20.84
CA VAL A 298 -5.94 -15.84 -19.77
C VAL A 298 -4.78 -16.60 -20.39
N SER A 299 -3.55 -16.33 -19.93
CA SER A 299 -2.40 -17.20 -20.19
C SER A 299 -1.77 -17.64 -18.87
N CYS A 300 -1.22 -18.85 -18.83
CA CYS A 300 -0.62 -19.40 -17.64
C CYS A 300 0.54 -20.33 -17.99
N ASN A 301 1.73 -19.98 -17.51
CA ASN A 301 2.87 -20.89 -17.52
C ASN A 301 2.58 -22.14 -16.66
N THR A 302 3.12 -23.28 -17.08
CA THR A 302 3.06 -24.51 -16.29
C THR A 302 4.15 -24.46 -15.22
N PRO A 303 3.81 -24.45 -13.92
CA PRO A 303 4.81 -24.39 -12.86
C PRO A 303 5.55 -25.72 -12.71
N GLU A 304 6.87 -25.67 -12.48
CA GLU A 304 7.68 -26.85 -12.21
C GLU A 304 7.52 -27.37 -10.77
N GLY A 305 7.00 -26.55 -9.85
CA GLY A 305 6.78 -26.96 -8.46
C GLY A 305 5.81 -26.11 -7.64
N ALA A 306 5.92 -26.26 -6.32
CA ALA A 306 5.01 -25.71 -5.31
C ALA A 306 3.56 -26.19 -5.49
N PHE A 307 2.56 -25.35 -5.19
CA PHE A 307 1.16 -25.64 -5.49
C PHE A 307 0.38 -24.39 -5.92
N TYR A 308 1.06 -23.51 -6.64
CA TYR A 308 0.50 -22.25 -7.14
C TYR A 308 0.61 -22.17 -8.66
N VAL A 309 -0.39 -21.56 -9.29
CA VAL A 309 -0.27 -21.00 -10.63
C VAL A 309 -0.41 -19.48 -10.56
N PHE A 310 0.21 -18.80 -11.52
CA PHE A 310 0.23 -17.34 -11.58
C PHE A 310 -0.19 -16.84 -12.97
N PRO A 311 -1.46 -17.06 -13.36
CA PRO A 311 -1.94 -16.67 -14.69
C PRO A 311 -1.92 -15.15 -14.91
N ASN A 312 -1.58 -14.78 -16.14
CA ASN A 312 -1.74 -13.45 -16.69
C ASN A 312 -3.23 -13.22 -17.03
N VAL A 313 -3.76 -12.10 -16.55
CA VAL A 313 -5.15 -11.67 -16.69
C VAL A 313 -5.26 -10.22 -17.14
N GLU A 314 -4.17 -9.65 -17.64
CA GLU A 314 -4.08 -8.24 -18.04
C GLU A 314 -5.07 -7.89 -19.16
N SER A 315 -5.42 -8.86 -20.01
CA SER A 315 -6.42 -8.68 -21.07
C SER A 315 -7.83 -8.30 -20.58
N PHE A 316 -8.11 -8.46 -19.28
CA PHE A 316 -9.36 -8.06 -18.66
C PHE A 316 -9.33 -6.64 -18.09
N PHE A 317 -8.16 -6.01 -18.03
CA PHE A 317 -8.07 -4.62 -17.61
C PHE A 317 -8.70 -3.74 -18.68
N GLY A 318 -9.47 -2.74 -18.22
CA GLY A 318 -10.27 -1.89 -19.08
C GLY A 318 -11.62 -2.47 -19.51
N LYS A 319 -11.96 -3.71 -19.11
CA LYS A 319 -13.29 -4.31 -19.32
C LYS A 319 -14.23 -4.00 -18.16
N GLU A 320 -15.53 -4.17 -18.39
CA GLU A 320 -16.56 -4.06 -17.35
C GLU A 320 -17.61 -5.17 -17.42
N ALA A 321 -18.26 -5.41 -16.29
CA ALA A 321 -19.52 -6.13 -16.21
C ALA A 321 -20.44 -5.40 -15.23
N GLU A 322 -21.64 -5.03 -15.70
CA GLU A 322 -22.69 -4.42 -14.85
C GLU A 322 -22.18 -3.20 -14.06
N GLY A 323 -21.42 -2.31 -14.72
CA GLY A 323 -20.86 -1.09 -14.12
C GLY A 323 -19.57 -1.30 -13.30
N ASN A 324 -19.06 -2.53 -13.20
CA ASN A 324 -17.83 -2.82 -12.47
C ASN A 324 -16.64 -2.84 -13.41
N TYR A 325 -15.91 -1.73 -13.44
CA TYR A 325 -14.75 -1.55 -14.29
C TYR A 325 -13.49 -2.17 -13.66
N ILE A 326 -12.80 -3.02 -14.42
CA ILE A 326 -11.60 -3.73 -13.96
C ILE A 326 -10.36 -2.89 -14.28
N ARG A 327 -9.73 -2.28 -13.27
CA ARG A 327 -8.56 -1.41 -13.43
C ARG A 327 -7.21 -2.10 -13.20
N ASN A 328 -7.21 -3.16 -12.41
CA ASN A 328 -6.01 -3.83 -11.92
C ASN A 328 -6.38 -5.20 -11.32
N SER A 329 -5.36 -5.98 -10.90
CA SER A 329 -5.52 -7.31 -10.32
C SER A 329 -6.35 -7.30 -9.03
N TYR A 330 -6.29 -6.24 -8.21
CA TYR A 330 -7.15 -6.08 -7.04
C TYR A 330 -8.63 -5.97 -7.44
N GLY A 331 -8.93 -5.14 -8.43
CA GLY A 331 -10.28 -4.97 -8.97
C GLY A 331 -10.83 -6.28 -9.54
N LEU A 332 -10.00 -7.03 -10.29
CA LEU A 332 -10.39 -8.32 -10.83
C LEU A 332 -10.61 -9.37 -9.74
N ALA A 333 -9.71 -9.47 -8.76
CA ALA A 333 -9.85 -10.42 -7.67
C ALA A 333 -11.07 -10.11 -6.79
N TYR A 334 -11.40 -8.83 -6.59
CA TYR A 334 -12.62 -8.42 -5.90
C TYR A 334 -13.88 -8.72 -6.73
N TYR A 335 -13.84 -8.48 -8.04
CA TYR A 335 -14.92 -8.85 -8.95
C TYR A 335 -15.20 -10.36 -8.89
N LEU A 336 -14.17 -11.19 -9.02
CA LEU A 336 -14.31 -12.65 -8.95
C LEU A 336 -14.78 -13.13 -7.56
N LEU A 337 -14.37 -12.49 -6.47
CA LEU A 337 -14.92 -12.80 -5.15
C LEU A 337 -16.42 -12.48 -5.08
N ARG A 338 -16.83 -11.30 -5.54
CA ARG A 338 -18.21 -10.85 -5.40
C ARG A 338 -19.16 -11.58 -6.35
N GLU A 339 -18.77 -11.67 -7.61
CA GLU A 339 -19.57 -12.23 -8.71
C GLU A 339 -19.45 -13.75 -8.78
N ALA A 340 -18.22 -14.25 -8.83
CA ALA A 340 -17.95 -15.68 -8.99
C ALA A 340 -17.93 -16.43 -7.65
N LYS A 341 -17.97 -15.74 -6.50
CA LYS A 341 -17.77 -16.37 -5.17
C LYS A 341 -16.47 -17.17 -5.11
N VAL A 342 -15.41 -16.64 -5.73
CA VAL A 342 -14.07 -17.25 -5.73
C VAL A 342 -13.03 -16.30 -5.13
N ALA A 343 -12.38 -16.72 -4.05
CA ALA A 343 -11.32 -15.95 -3.40
C ALA A 343 -9.95 -16.27 -4.00
N LEU A 344 -9.20 -15.22 -4.34
CA LEU A 344 -7.92 -15.27 -5.06
C LEU A 344 -6.95 -14.26 -4.42
N VAL A 345 -5.66 -14.28 -4.77
CA VAL A 345 -4.73 -13.22 -4.34
C VAL A 345 -4.25 -12.41 -5.55
N PRO A 346 -4.40 -11.07 -5.55
CA PRO A 346 -3.97 -10.23 -6.67
C PRO A 346 -2.45 -10.24 -6.81
N GLY A 347 -1.96 -10.26 -8.05
CA GLY A 347 -0.54 -10.27 -8.38
C GLY A 347 0.22 -9.07 -7.81
N ALA A 348 -0.44 -7.91 -7.74
CA ALA A 348 0.14 -6.70 -7.15
C ALA A 348 0.60 -6.89 -5.70
N ALA A 349 -0.02 -7.80 -4.93
CA ALA A 349 0.43 -8.13 -3.57
C ALA A 349 1.81 -8.80 -3.54
N PHE A 350 2.20 -9.45 -4.64
CA PHE A 350 3.49 -10.13 -4.83
C PHE A 350 4.49 -9.28 -5.64
N GLY A 351 4.17 -7.99 -5.85
CA GLY A 351 5.01 -7.06 -6.63
C GLY A 351 4.87 -7.18 -8.14
N LYS A 352 3.83 -7.85 -8.67
CA LYS A 352 3.61 -8.04 -10.11
C LYS A 352 2.14 -7.83 -10.53
N GLU A 353 1.83 -6.64 -11.05
CA GLU A 353 0.50 -6.32 -11.62
C GLU A 353 0.23 -7.11 -12.90
N GLY A 354 -1.04 -7.29 -13.28
CA GLY A 354 -1.45 -8.04 -14.47
C GLY A 354 -1.70 -9.53 -14.21
N TYR A 355 -1.43 -10.02 -13.00
CA TYR A 355 -1.53 -11.44 -12.64
C TYR A 355 -2.43 -11.67 -11.43
N ILE A 356 -2.83 -12.92 -11.21
CA ILE A 356 -3.47 -13.39 -9.97
C ILE A 356 -2.82 -14.71 -9.54
N ARG A 357 -2.72 -14.96 -8.24
CA ARG A 357 -2.26 -16.26 -7.71
C ARG A 357 -3.46 -17.14 -7.36
N ILE A 358 -3.43 -18.37 -7.86
CA ILE A 358 -4.38 -19.44 -7.52
C ILE A 358 -3.59 -20.56 -6.85
N SER A 359 -3.96 -20.90 -5.62
CA SER A 359 -3.52 -22.12 -4.96
C SER A 359 -4.39 -23.28 -5.44
N TYR A 360 -3.75 -24.35 -5.93
CA TYR A 360 -4.45 -25.60 -6.27
C TYR A 360 -4.33 -26.66 -5.18
N ALA A 361 -4.01 -26.24 -3.96
CA ALA A 361 -4.05 -27.09 -2.77
C ALA A 361 -5.46 -27.21 -2.18
N THR A 362 -6.36 -27.76 -2.99
CA THR A 362 -7.75 -28.07 -2.61
C THR A 362 -8.25 -29.24 -3.46
N SER A 363 -9.40 -29.80 -3.09
CA SER A 363 -10.04 -30.90 -3.81
C SER A 363 -10.27 -30.58 -5.29
N MET A 364 -10.21 -31.60 -6.16
CA MET A 364 -10.59 -31.48 -7.57
C MET A 364 -11.99 -30.88 -7.76
N GLU A 365 -12.96 -31.22 -6.89
CA GLU A 365 -14.31 -30.65 -6.94
C GLU A 365 -14.31 -29.12 -6.80
N ASN A 366 -13.58 -28.59 -5.81
CA ASN A 366 -13.43 -27.14 -5.64
C ASN A 366 -12.68 -26.50 -6.82
N LEU A 367 -11.67 -27.18 -7.40
CA LEU A 367 -10.97 -26.69 -8.58
C LEU A 367 -11.91 -26.58 -9.78
N GLU A 368 -12.66 -27.65 -10.08
CA GLU A 368 -13.66 -27.69 -11.15
C GLU A 368 -14.71 -26.59 -10.96
N LYS A 369 -15.30 -26.53 -9.77
CA LYS A 369 -16.32 -25.55 -9.38
C LYS A 369 -15.81 -24.12 -9.48
N GLY A 370 -14.65 -23.82 -8.89
CA GLY A 370 -14.08 -22.48 -8.89
C GLY A 370 -13.69 -22.01 -10.29
N LEU A 371 -13.03 -22.87 -11.09
CA LEU A 371 -12.66 -22.54 -12.46
C LEU A 371 -13.88 -22.35 -13.37
N ASN A 372 -14.93 -23.16 -13.21
CA ASN A 372 -16.21 -22.96 -13.91
C ASN A 372 -16.86 -21.61 -13.58
N ARG A 373 -16.77 -21.16 -12.32
CA ARG A 373 -17.29 -19.85 -11.91
C ARG A 373 -16.44 -18.70 -12.43
N ILE A 374 -15.11 -18.83 -12.40
CA ILE A 374 -14.19 -17.86 -12.99
C ILE A 374 -14.46 -17.69 -14.48
N GLU A 375 -14.49 -18.79 -15.25
CA GLU A 375 -14.73 -18.76 -16.69
C GLU A 375 -16.03 -18.04 -17.05
N LYS A 376 -17.13 -18.38 -16.35
CA LYS A 376 -18.43 -17.72 -16.53
C LYS A 376 -18.38 -16.23 -16.20
N ALA A 377 -17.71 -15.83 -15.13
CA ALA A 377 -17.59 -14.42 -14.74
C ALA A 377 -16.73 -13.64 -15.73
N LEU A 378 -15.58 -14.18 -16.14
CA LEU A 378 -14.70 -13.56 -17.14
C LEU A 378 -15.42 -13.38 -18.49
N ALA A 379 -16.26 -14.32 -18.91
CA ALA A 379 -17.05 -14.21 -20.12
C ALA A 379 -18.11 -13.08 -20.08
N LYS A 380 -18.50 -12.60 -18.88
CA LYS A 380 -19.40 -11.44 -18.74
C LYS A 380 -18.67 -10.10 -18.94
N LEU A 381 -17.34 -10.07 -18.79
CA LEU A 381 -16.56 -8.86 -18.98
C LEU A 381 -16.48 -8.50 -20.46
N LYS A 382 -16.96 -7.31 -20.79
CA LYS A 382 -16.97 -6.81 -22.17
C LYS A 382 -16.13 -5.54 -22.27
N THR A 383 -15.53 -5.34 -23.43
CA THR A 383 -15.07 -4.01 -23.81
C THR A 383 -16.29 -3.10 -23.83
N PRO A 384 -16.25 -1.94 -23.15
CA PRO A 384 -17.37 -1.01 -23.13
C PRO A 384 -17.85 -0.69 -24.56
N SER A 385 -19.15 -0.81 -24.84
CA SER A 385 -19.76 -0.74 -26.19
C SER A 385 -19.78 0.67 -26.80
N ARG A 386 -19.45 1.67 -26.00
CA ARG A 386 -19.03 3.00 -26.42
C ARG A 386 -17.70 3.23 -25.71
N ALA A 387 -16.88 4.16 -26.20
CA ALA A 387 -16.07 4.94 -25.28
C ALA A 387 -17.07 5.58 -24.31
N LYS A 388 -17.44 4.85 -23.26
CA LYS A 388 -18.09 5.40 -22.11
C LYS A 388 -17.00 6.31 -21.59
N PHE A 389 -17.10 7.61 -21.89
CA PHE A 389 -16.75 8.58 -20.86
C PHE A 389 -17.33 7.97 -19.61
N VAL A 390 -16.44 7.50 -18.73
CA VAL A 390 -16.84 6.87 -17.49
C VAL A 390 -17.92 7.78 -16.99
N GLN A 391 -19.16 7.28 -16.83
CA GLN A 391 -20.13 8.03 -16.08
C GLN A 391 -19.60 7.92 -14.67
N LEU A 392 -18.60 8.76 -14.40
CA LEU A 392 -18.09 9.02 -13.09
C LEU A 392 -19.34 9.46 -12.36
N ASN A 393 -19.58 8.90 -11.16
CA ASN A 393 -20.69 9.29 -10.30
C ASN A 393 -20.45 10.73 -9.81
N ASN A 394 -20.35 11.65 -10.76
CA ASN A 394 -20.13 13.05 -10.56
C ASN A 394 -21.43 13.60 -10.01
N TYR A 395 -21.28 14.30 -8.91
CA TYR A 395 -22.38 14.47 -7.99
C TYR A 395 -22.61 15.95 -7.80
N LYS A 396 -23.88 16.36 -7.87
CA LYS A 396 -24.29 17.69 -7.44
C LYS A 396 -24.63 17.59 -5.96
N THR A 397 -23.77 18.15 -5.11
CA THR A 397 -24.03 18.14 -3.67
C THR A 397 -25.24 19.03 -3.36
N ARG A 398 -25.99 18.69 -2.31
CA ARG A 398 -27.09 19.53 -1.85
C ARG A 398 -26.57 20.81 -1.21
N VAL A 399 -25.41 20.72 -0.54
CA VAL A 399 -24.78 21.85 0.14
C VAL A 399 -23.40 22.09 -0.45
N THR A 400 -23.18 23.31 -0.94
CA THR A 400 -21.93 23.72 -1.60
C THR A 400 -21.11 24.71 -0.75
N ILE A 401 -21.45 24.80 0.53
CA ILE A 401 -20.74 25.59 1.54
C ILE A 401 -20.12 24.64 2.56
N LYS A 402 -18.99 25.05 3.15
CA LYS A 402 -18.42 24.30 4.28
C LYS A 402 -19.45 24.29 5.42
N ALA A 403 -19.64 23.12 6.03
CA ALA A 403 -20.43 23.03 7.25
C ALA A 403 -19.78 23.87 8.35
N PRO A 404 -20.52 24.75 9.06
CA PRO A 404 -20.02 25.38 10.27
C PRO A 404 -19.60 24.30 11.27
N ILE A 405 -18.50 24.54 12.00
CA ILE A 405 -17.95 23.57 12.93
C ILE A 405 -18.02 24.14 14.34
N GLU A 406 -18.68 23.42 15.25
CA GLU A 406 -18.56 23.63 16.69
C GLU A 406 -17.49 22.67 17.24
N ALA A 407 -16.34 23.23 17.59
CA ALA A 407 -15.26 22.52 18.27
C ALA A 407 -15.33 22.81 19.79
N ASP A 408 -14.89 21.87 20.62
CA ASP A 408 -14.94 21.93 22.10
C ASP A 408 -16.31 21.56 22.71
N LEU A 409 -16.87 20.45 22.25
CA LEU A 409 -18.04 19.86 22.89
C LEU A 409 -17.71 19.35 24.31
N THR A 410 -18.67 19.43 25.24
CA THR A 410 -18.56 18.66 26.48
C THR A 410 -18.79 17.17 26.22
N PRO A 411 -18.27 16.25 27.05
CA PRO A 411 -18.48 14.80 26.88
C PRO A 411 -19.97 14.42 26.77
N ASP A 412 -20.83 14.98 27.63
CA ASP A 412 -22.27 14.72 27.61
C ASP A 412 -22.94 15.17 26.30
N LYS A 413 -22.56 16.35 25.78
CA LYS A 413 -23.05 16.83 24.49
C LYS A 413 -22.56 15.94 23.36
N ARG A 414 -21.29 15.53 23.40
CA ARG A 414 -20.70 14.62 22.41
C ARG A 414 -21.46 13.30 22.38
N ASP A 415 -21.71 12.69 23.53
CA ASP A 415 -22.41 11.40 23.61
C ASP A 415 -23.85 11.50 23.09
N ALA A 416 -24.56 12.58 23.43
CA ALA A 416 -25.90 12.82 22.89
C ALA A 416 -25.90 12.97 21.35
N ILE A 417 -24.93 13.71 20.80
CA ILE A 417 -24.81 13.94 19.35
C ILE A 417 -24.37 12.67 18.62
N VAL A 418 -23.45 11.89 19.19
CA VAL A 418 -23.03 10.60 18.63
C VAL A 418 -24.19 9.62 18.61
N ALA A 419 -24.97 9.52 19.70
CA ALA A 419 -26.16 8.67 19.74
C ALA A 419 -27.19 9.05 18.66
N GLU A 420 -27.38 10.36 18.43
CA GLU A 420 -28.24 10.85 17.34
C GLU A 420 -27.70 10.48 15.96
N ALA A 421 -26.38 10.59 15.74
CA ALA A 421 -25.76 10.20 14.49
C ALA A 421 -25.87 8.69 14.25
N GLU A 422 -25.60 7.87 15.27
CA GLU A 422 -25.72 6.41 15.21
C GLU A 422 -27.15 5.95 14.91
N ALA A 423 -28.17 6.68 15.39
CA ALA A 423 -29.55 6.40 15.04
C ALA A 423 -29.87 6.54 13.52
N GLN A 424 -29.05 7.28 12.77
CA GLN A 424 -29.17 7.41 11.31
C GLN A 424 -28.42 6.31 10.53
N LEU A 425 -27.52 5.57 11.19
CA LEU A 425 -26.66 4.55 10.59
C LEU A 425 -27.37 3.18 10.59
N LYS A 426 -28.36 3.03 9.72
CA LYS A 426 -29.13 1.79 9.58
C LYS A 426 -28.31 0.70 8.88
N PHE A 427 -28.57 -0.57 9.22
CA PHE A 427 -27.83 -1.73 8.69
C PHE A 427 -27.81 -1.83 7.15
N ASP A 428 -28.88 -1.42 6.48
CA ASP A 428 -29.00 -1.45 5.01
C ASP A 428 -28.27 -0.30 4.30
N GLN A 429 -27.86 0.72 5.04
CA GLN A 429 -27.15 1.91 4.55
C GLN A 429 -26.04 2.30 5.53
N TYR A 430 -25.19 1.34 5.90
CA TYR A 430 -24.03 1.59 6.76
C TYR A 430 -22.73 1.28 6.02
N PHE A 431 -21.86 2.27 5.95
CA PHE A 431 -20.52 2.14 5.38
C PHE A 431 -19.47 2.53 6.43
N GLU A 432 -18.43 1.71 6.52
CA GLU A 432 -17.31 1.92 7.44
C GLU A 432 -15.97 1.73 6.72
N TRP A 433 -15.02 2.64 6.95
CA TRP A 433 -13.67 2.50 6.42
C TRP A 433 -12.60 3.25 7.21
N ASN A 434 -11.49 2.56 7.47
CA ASN A 434 -10.32 3.12 8.14
C ASN A 434 -9.32 3.69 7.14
N ALA A 435 -9.06 4.99 7.23
CA ALA A 435 -8.06 5.70 6.44
C ALA A 435 -6.80 5.94 7.27
N ASN A 436 -5.62 5.75 6.68
CA ASN A 436 -4.36 6.26 7.21
C ASN A 436 -4.08 7.62 6.55
N ILE A 437 -4.03 8.66 7.36
CA ILE A 437 -3.71 10.03 6.96
C ILE A 437 -2.46 10.45 7.74
N ASN A 438 -1.30 10.39 7.09
CA ASN A 438 0.02 10.72 7.67
C ASN A 438 0.37 10.03 9.01
N GLY A 439 -0.06 8.78 9.17
CA GLY A 439 0.19 7.95 10.36
C GLY A 439 -0.98 7.95 11.34
N VAL A 440 -1.94 8.86 11.19
CA VAL A 440 -3.17 8.89 12.00
C VAL A 440 -4.23 8.02 11.31
N ILE A 441 -4.78 7.07 12.06
CA ILE A 441 -5.86 6.19 11.58
C ILE A 441 -7.20 6.83 11.95
N VAL A 442 -7.95 7.24 10.92
CA VAL A 442 -9.27 7.85 11.07
C VAL A 442 -10.33 6.90 10.47
N GLN A 443 -11.30 6.50 11.28
CA GLN A 443 -12.43 5.70 10.84
C GLN A 443 -13.57 6.61 10.37
N LEU A 444 -14.08 6.40 9.16
CA LEU A 444 -15.35 6.99 8.72
C LEU A 444 -16.47 5.99 8.95
N ARG A 445 -17.58 6.47 9.53
CA ARG A 445 -18.88 5.81 9.64
C ARG A 445 -19.91 6.69 8.95
N THR A 446 -20.57 6.19 7.91
CA THR A 446 -21.51 7.01 7.12
C THR A 446 -22.64 6.18 6.54
N ASN A 447 -23.80 6.82 6.35
CA ASN A 447 -24.91 6.28 5.54
C ASN A 447 -24.95 6.87 4.13
N ASN A 448 -24.01 7.77 3.80
CA ASN A 448 -23.93 8.43 2.51
C ASN A 448 -22.86 7.74 1.64
N GLY A 449 -23.32 6.96 0.66
CA GLY A 449 -22.43 6.23 -0.26
C GLY A 449 -21.51 7.14 -1.09
N HIS A 450 -21.91 8.39 -1.35
CA HIS A 450 -21.09 9.35 -2.10
C HIS A 450 -19.87 9.82 -1.27
N LEU A 451 -20.07 10.11 0.02
CA LEU A 451 -18.97 10.43 0.94
C LEU A 451 -18.05 9.24 1.19
N TYR A 452 -18.62 8.03 1.32
CA TYR A 452 -17.84 6.80 1.44
C TYR A 452 -16.93 6.58 0.23
N ASP A 453 -17.46 6.77 -0.98
CA ASP A 453 -16.71 6.67 -2.24
C ASP A 453 -15.52 7.63 -2.27
N PHE A 454 -15.72 8.90 -1.85
CA PHE A 454 -14.63 9.87 -1.70
C PHE A 454 -13.58 9.38 -0.72
N TRP A 455 -14.02 8.92 0.46
CA TRP A 455 -13.11 8.51 1.53
C TRP A 455 -12.18 7.36 1.12
N VAL A 456 -12.73 6.34 0.45
CA VAL A 456 -11.99 5.18 -0.04
C VAL A 456 -11.01 5.56 -1.15
N GLU A 457 -11.37 6.52 -2.00
CA GLU A 457 -10.53 6.96 -3.10
C GLU A 457 -9.44 7.94 -2.69
N ASN A 458 -9.71 8.83 -1.72
CA ASN A 458 -8.81 9.93 -1.36
C ASN A 458 -7.70 9.52 -0.39
N TRP A 459 -7.92 8.50 0.45
CA TRP A 459 -6.97 8.12 1.50
C TRP A 459 -6.49 6.67 1.38
N TYR A 460 -5.31 6.40 1.94
CA TYR A 460 -4.77 5.05 1.98
C TYR A 460 -5.51 4.20 3.01
N PRO A 461 -5.75 2.90 2.73
CA PRO A 461 -6.39 2.03 3.71
C PRO A 461 -5.47 1.77 4.90
N ALA A 462 -6.02 1.87 6.12
CA ALA A 462 -5.39 1.33 7.31
C ALA A 462 -5.92 -0.10 7.59
N GLN A 463 -5.03 -1.02 7.98
CA GLN A 463 -5.43 -2.29 8.57
C GLN A 463 -5.28 -2.13 10.08
N LEU A 464 -6.38 -2.25 10.82
CA LEU A 464 -6.32 -2.40 12.27
C LEU A 464 -6.22 -3.90 12.56
N GLU A 465 -5.35 -4.27 13.50
CA GLU A 465 -5.45 -5.57 14.15
C GLU A 465 -6.75 -5.63 14.96
N ALA A 466 -7.25 -6.83 15.28
CA ALA A 466 -8.58 -7.01 15.87
C ALA A 466 -8.81 -6.25 17.20
N ASP A 467 -7.73 -5.82 17.86
CA ASP A 467 -7.75 -5.17 19.17
C ASP A 467 -7.25 -3.71 19.16
N LEU A 468 -6.94 -3.14 17.98
CA LEU A 468 -6.48 -1.74 17.88
C LEU A 468 -7.63 -0.81 17.53
N GLU A 469 -7.90 0.17 18.40
CA GLU A 469 -8.87 1.24 18.13
C GLU A 469 -8.29 2.27 17.14
N PRO A 470 -9.14 2.89 16.29
CA PRO A 470 -8.70 4.02 15.47
C PRO A 470 -8.32 5.21 16.35
N HIS A 471 -7.39 6.05 15.88
CA HIS A 471 -7.02 7.28 16.61
C HIS A 471 -8.15 8.30 16.62
N ALA A 472 -9.08 8.22 15.66
CA ALA A 472 -10.21 9.11 15.53
C ALA A 472 -11.38 8.44 14.79
N VAL A 473 -12.59 8.92 15.04
CA VAL A 473 -13.82 8.46 14.37
C VAL A 473 -14.58 9.67 13.84
N ILE A 474 -15.08 9.57 12.60
CA ILE A 474 -15.99 10.54 11.98
C ILE A 474 -17.33 9.86 11.70
N TYR A 475 -18.40 10.43 12.24
CA TYR A 475 -19.78 10.09 11.91
C TYR A 475 -20.29 11.10 10.89
N ALA A 476 -20.34 10.73 9.60
CA ALA A 476 -20.90 11.58 8.55
C ALA A 476 -22.27 11.04 8.14
N VAL A 477 -23.33 11.65 8.65
CA VAL A 477 -24.69 11.12 8.51
C VAL A 477 -25.59 12.07 7.74
N ASP A 478 -26.47 11.48 6.97
CA ASP A 478 -27.40 12.16 6.09
C ASP A 478 -28.84 11.79 6.44
N GLY A 479 -29.78 12.71 6.23
CA GLY A 479 -31.20 12.52 6.54
C GLY A 479 -31.60 12.69 8.01
N ALA A 480 -30.76 13.30 8.84
CA ALA A 480 -31.09 13.60 10.24
C ALA A 480 -32.20 14.67 10.31
N VAL A 481 -33.40 14.25 10.71
CA VAL A 481 -34.59 15.11 10.74
C VAL A 481 -34.42 16.23 11.77
N GLY A 482 -34.66 17.48 11.36
CA GLY A 482 -34.59 18.65 12.24
C GLY A 482 -33.17 19.21 12.44
N ARG A 483 -32.14 18.63 11.82
CA ARG A 483 -30.77 19.16 11.82
C ARG A 483 -30.48 19.95 10.54
N GLU A 484 -29.88 21.11 10.68
CA GLU A 484 -29.23 21.81 9.57
C GLU A 484 -27.85 21.20 9.29
N THR A 485 -27.25 21.57 8.16
CA THR A 485 -25.87 21.18 7.84
C THR A 485 -24.91 21.77 8.86
N HIS A 486 -24.31 20.90 9.66
CA HIS A 486 -23.41 21.31 10.74
C HIS A 486 -22.40 20.21 11.03
N ALA A 487 -21.21 20.59 11.50
CA ALA A 487 -20.19 19.67 11.95
C ALA A 487 -19.79 19.94 13.41
N PHE A 488 -19.32 18.91 14.07
CA PHE A 488 -18.88 18.96 15.46
C PHE A 488 -17.54 18.27 15.61
N TYR A 489 -16.73 18.73 16.55
CA TYR A 489 -15.47 18.08 16.92
C TYR A 489 -15.25 18.07 18.43
N HIS A 490 -14.99 16.88 18.97
CA HIS A 490 -14.59 16.68 20.37
C HIS A 490 -13.09 16.33 20.43
N PRO A 491 -12.24 17.21 20.97
CA PRO A 491 -10.78 17.04 20.90
C PRO A 491 -10.26 15.89 21.76
N GLU A 492 -10.80 15.64 22.96
CA GLU A 492 -10.23 14.62 23.87
C GLU A 492 -10.42 13.18 23.36
N THR A 493 -11.51 12.91 22.65
CA THR A 493 -11.82 11.59 22.08
C THR A 493 -11.65 11.54 20.57
N HIS A 494 -11.15 12.65 19.99
CA HIS A 494 -10.99 12.84 18.55
C HIS A 494 -12.21 12.37 17.74
N THR A 495 -13.40 12.79 18.16
CA THR A 495 -14.67 12.39 17.54
C THR A 495 -15.21 13.55 16.70
N GLY A 496 -15.35 13.30 15.39
CA GLY A 496 -15.98 14.23 14.45
C GLY A 496 -17.40 13.78 14.12
N ILE A 497 -18.33 14.73 13.99
CA ILE A 497 -19.69 14.44 13.53
C ILE A 497 -20.04 15.44 12.42
N LEU A 498 -20.66 15.00 11.34
CA LEU A 498 -21.10 15.82 10.21
C LEU A 498 -22.54 15.44 9.85
N PHE A 499 -23.48 16.36 10.04
CA PHE A 499 -24.89 16.14 9.70
C PHE A 499 -25.26 16.77 8.36
N ASN A 500 -26.09 16.04 7.60
CA ASN A 500 -26.81 16.52 6.42
C ASN A 500 -25.91 17.28 5.43
N CYS A 501 -24.70 16.77 5.23
CA CYS A 501 -23.72 17.33 4.31
C CYS A 501 -23.18 16.22 3.43
N ASP A 502 -23.25 16.41 2.12
CA ASP A 502 -22.75 15.49 1.09
C ASP A 502 -21.54 16.08 0.35
N TYR A 503 -20.94 17.16 0.87
CA TYR A 503 -19.84 17.89 0.27
C TYR A 503 -18.48 17.31 0.65
N TYR A 504 -17.68 16.86 -0.33
CA TYR A 504 -16.36 16.29 -0.07
C TYR A 504 -15.47 17.26 0.67
N ALA A 505 -15.45 18.54 0.29
CA ALA A 505 -14.59 19.51 0.95
C ALA A 505 -14.91 19.68 2.45
N ALA A 506 -16.16 19.48 2.89
CA ALA A 506 -16.53 19.54 4.30
C ALA A 506 -15.96 18.35 5.07
N LEU A 507 -16.19 17.13 4.58
CA LEU A 507 -15.64 15.90 5.18
C LEU A 507 -14.10 15.91 5.16
N ARG A 508 -13.51 16.31 4.03
CA ARG A 508 -12.06 16.50 3.84
C ARG A 508 -11.49 17.47 4.86
N SER A 509 -12.13 18.64 5.01
CA SER A 509 -11.66 19.68 5.93
C SER A 509 -11.72 19.21 7.38
N LEU A 510 -12.80 18.52 7.78
CA LEU A 510 -12.93 17.94 9.11
C LEU A 510 -11.82 16.92 9.36
N ALA A 511 -11.61 15.97 8.45
CA ALA A 511 -10.57 14.94 8.58
C ALA A 511 -9.16 15.52 8.68
N LEU A 512 -8.79 16.45 7.79
CA LEU A 512 -7.48 17.11 7.81
C LEU A 512 -7.26 17.92 9.10
N GLY A 513 -8.31 18.55 9.62
CA GLY A 513 -8.28 19.27 10.88
C GLY A 513 -8.06 18.35 12.09
N MET A 514 -8.79 17.23 12.15
CA MET A 514 -8.62 16.23 13.20
C MET A 514 -7.21 15.63 13.18
N VAL A 515 -6.69 15.29 11.99
CA VAL A 515 -5.33 14.77 11.83
C VAL A 515 -4.28 15.82 12.18
N SER A 516 -4.56 17.11 11.96
CA SER A 516 -3.69 18.20 12.40
C SER A 516 -3.60 18.27 13.93
N ASP A 517 -4.71 18.18 14.63
CA ASP A 517 -4.74 18.23 16.10
C ASP A 517 -4.06 16.99 16.73
N ILE A 518 -4.44 15.79 16.29
CA ILE A 518 -3.83 14.53 16.73
C ILE A 518 -2.35 14.47 16.37
N GLY A 519 -2.02 14.89 15.15
CA GLY A 519 -0.66 14.92 14.63
C GLY A 519 0.24 15.82 15.46
N ALA A 520 -0.23 17.02 15.80
CA ALA A 520 0.52 17.96 16.60
C ALA A 520 0.75 17.46 18.03
N SER A 521 -0.25 16.85 18.65
CA SER A 521 -0.19 16.37 20.04
C SER A 521 0.57 15.05 20.20
N VAL A 522 0.42 14.09 19.28
CA VAL A 522 0.97 12.74 19.42
C VAL A 522 2.25 12.54 18.61
N PHE A 523 2.35 13.12 17.42
CA PHE A 523 3.35 12.76 16.42
C PHE A 523 4.34 13.90 16.06
N ASN A 524 4.26 15.04 16.76
CA ASN A 524 5.01 16.26 16.46
C ASN A 524 4.92 16.64 14.96
N LEU A 525 3.72 16.50 14.39
CA LEU A 525 3.41 16.84 13.01
C LEU A 525 2.91 18.27 12.92
N HIS A 526 3.55 19.10 12.10
CA HIS A 526 3.12 20.46 11.83
C HIS A 526 2.35 20.54 10.51
N SER A 527 1.07 20.89 10.53
CA SER A 527 0.28 21.08 9.31
C SER A 527 0.41 22.50 8.77
N VAL A 528 0.74 22.62 7.49
CA VAL A 528 0.94 23.91 6.82
C VAL A 528 0.06 24.01 5.59
N ARG A 529 -0.77 25.07 5.52
CA ARG A 529 -1.55 25.38 4.33
C ARG A 529 -0.67 26.10 3.31
N GLY A 530 -0.23 25.36 2.30
CA GLY A 530 0.59 25.88 1.21
C GLY A 530 0.55 24.98 -0.02
N MET A 531 0.96 25.55 -1.15
CA MET A 531 1.20 24.78 -2.38
C MET A 531 2.69 24.48 -2.49
N SER A 532 3.07 23.25 -2.78
CA SER A 532 4.47 22.81 -2.74
C SER A 532 4.85 22.02 -3.98
N GLY A 533 6.10 22.17 -4.37
CA GLY A 533 6.73 21.44 -5.45
C GLY A 533 8.15 21.04 -5.07
N ASP A 534 8.73 20.18 -5.88
CA ASP A 534 10.08 19.66 -5.71
C ASP A 534 10.84 19.83 -7.00
N ARG A 535 12.12 20.19 -6.87
CA ARG A 535 13.08 20.17 -7.95
C ARG A 535 14.31 19.43 -7.46
N ASP A 536 14.57 18.26 -8.03
CA ASP A 536 15.76 17.44 -7.73
C ASP A 536 15.97 17.16 -6.23
N GLY A 537 14.88 17.00 -5.46
CA GLY A 537 14.91 16.79 -4.01
C GLY A 537 14.94 18.08 -3.17
N HIS A 538 14.94 19.24 -3.82
CA HIS A 538 14.85 20.55 -3.17
C HIS A 538 13.40 21.05 -3.23
N GLY A 539 12.68 20.88 -2.12
CA GLY A 539 11.29 21.30 -1.98
C GLY A 539 11.16 22.81 -1.80
N PHE A 540 10.13 23.38 -2.43
CA PHE A 540 9.68 24.74 -2.18
C PHE A 540 8.20 24.77 -1.78
N MET A 541 7.81 25.83 -1.05
CA MET A 541 6.43 26.03 -0.64
C MET A 541 5.99 27.48 -0.82
N LEU A 542 4.79 27.65 -1.36
CA LEU A 542 4.09 28.92 -1.52
C LEU A 542 3.04 29.05 -0.41
N ILE A 543 3.18 30.08 0.42
CA ILE A 543 2.27 30.40 1.53
C ILE A 543 1.76 31.81 1.32
N GLY A 544 0.47 32.03 1.54
CA GLY A 544 -0.08 33.38 1.44
C GLY A 544 -1.60 33.40 1.48
N PRO A 545 -2.20 34.56 1.77
CA PRO A 545 -3.64 34.72 1.88
C PRO A 545 -4.35 34.60 0.52
N LYS A 546 -5.69 34.54 0.59
CA LYS A 546 -6.54 34.70 -0.60
C LYS A 546 -6.25 36.05 -1.27
N GLY A 547 -6.28 36.10 -2.61
CA GLY A 547 -6.01 37.32 -3.39
C GLY A 547 -4.55 37.49 -3.85
N THR A 548 -3.66 36.56 -3.48
CA THR A 548 -2.24 36.58 -3.87
C THR A 548 -1.92 35.83 -5.16
N HIS A 549 -2.93 35.43 -5.94
CA HIS A 549 -2.74 34.62 -7.16
C HIS A 549 -1.92 33.32 -6.95
N LYS A 550 -1.85 32.81 -5.70
CA LYS A 550 -1.08 31.62 -5.32
C LYS A 550 -1.38 30.39 -6.19
N SER A 551 -2.66 30.12 -6.44
CA SER A 551 -3.10 28.99 -7.27
C SER A 551 -2.64 29.13 -8.72
N GLU A 552 -2.72 30.33 -9.28
CA GLU A 552 -2.30 30.64 -10.64
C GLU A 552 -0.79 30.47 -10.80
N LEU A 553 -0.01 31.07 -9.90
CA LEU A 553 1.44 30.92 -9.86
C LEU A 553 1.86 29.44 -9.74
N PHE A 554 1.23 28.69 -8.84
CA PHE A 554 1.52 27.27 -8.68
C PHE A 554 1.24 26.46 -9.95
N LEU A 555 0.11 26.71 -10.61
CA LEU A 555 -0.25 26.04 -11.86
C LEU A 555 0.74 26.36 -12.99
N HIS A 556 1.33 27.56 -13.03
CA HIS A 556 2.41 27.86 -13.96
C HIS A 556 3.70 27.13 -13.59
N LEU A 557 4.09 27.10 -12.31
CA LEU A 557 5.31 26.42 -11.88
C LEU A 557 5.32 24.92 -12.18
N ILE A 558 4.20 24.22 -11.97
CA ILE A 558 4.15 22.76 -12.26
C ILE A 558 4.17 22.44 -13.76
N GLN A 559 4.03 23.44 -14.65
CA GLN A 559 4.19 23.26 -16.09
C GLN A 559 5.67 23.21 -16.50
N GLU A 560 6.58 23.73 -15.68
CA GLU A 560 8.04 23.66 -15.94
C GLU A 560 8.54 22.21 -15.87
N ASP A 561 9.30 21.75 -16.87
CA ASP A 561 9.69 20.34 -17.01
C ASP A 561 10.44 19.76 -15.78
N ASN A 562 11.17 20.60 -15.06
CA ASN A 562 12.02 20.25 -13.92
C ASN A 562 11.35 20.46 -12.55
N ILE A 563 10.07 20.80 -12.51
CA ILE A 563 9.31 20.91 -11.26
C ILE A 563 8.34 19.75 -11.14
N ALA A 564 8.52 18.93 -10.11
CA ALA A 564 7.56 17.93 -9.69
C ALA A 564 6.53 18.54 -8.73
N LEU A 565 5.26 18.21 -8.92
CA LEU A 565 4.20 18.56 -7.99
C LEU A 565 4.37 17.79 -6.67
N HIS A 566 4.28 18.46 -5.52
CA HIS A 566 4.20 17.80 -4.21
C HIS A 566 2.79 17.85 -3.64
N SER A 567 2.25 19.04 -3.33
CA SER A 567 0.87 19.21 -2.84
C SER A 567 0.24 20.51 -3.33
N ASN A 568 -1.08 20.50 -3.59
CA ASN A 568 -1.83 21.68 -4.04
C ASN A 568 -2.62 22.37 -2.91
N ASP A 569 -2.66 21.78 -1.72
CA ASP A 569 -3.49 22.27 -0.62
C ASP A 569 -2.77 22.29 0.73
N LEU A 570 -2.53 21.13 1.33
CA LEU A 570 -1.97 21.01 2.66
C LEU A 570 -0.75 20.09 2.63
N VAL A 571 0.25 20.39 3.45
CA VAL A 571 1.35 19.48 3.76
C VAL A 571 1.45 19.26 5.26
N PHE A 572 1.97 18.11 5.65
CA PHE A 572 2.40 17.89 7.03
C PHE A 572 3.91 17.81 7.07
N VAL A 573 4.51 18.58 7.96
CA VAL A 573 5.96 18.74 8.09
C VAL A 573 6.42 18.07 9.38
N ARG A 574 7.50 17.29 9.27
CA ARG A 574 8.25 16.75 10.40
C ARG A 574 9.62 17.39 10.44
N TYR A 575 10.06 17.75 11.64
CA TYR A 575 11.37 18.34 11.87
C TYR A 575 12.30 17.30 12.48
N GLY A 576 13.35 16.92 11.76
CA GLY A 576 14.32 15.92 12.23
C GLY A 576 15.55 15.86 11.31
N GLY A 577 16.73 15.62 11.86
CA GLY A 577 17.97 15.48 11.07
C GLY A 577 18.47 16.77 10.40
N GLY A 578 17.92 17.94 10.75
CA GLY A 578 18.31 19.25 10.19
C GLY A 578 17.52 19.68 8.95
N TYR A 579 16.41 19.01 8.63
CA TYR A 579 15.56 19.32 7.47
C TYR A 579 14.06 19.24 7.82
N ALA A 580 13.27 20.01 7.07
CA ALA A 580 11.82 20.08 7.18
C ALA A 580 11.19 19.13 6.14
N ALA A 581 11.04 17.86 6.50
CA ALA A 581 10.48 16.85 5.62
C ALA A 581 8.95 17.00 5.53
N ALA A 582 8.43 17.30 4.34
CA ALA A 582 7.02 17.51 4.09
C ALA A 582 6.39 16.31 3.37
N ASP A 583 5.27 15.82 3.89
CA ASP A 583 4.49 14.72 3.35
C ASP A 583 3.15 15.24 2.79
N MET A 584 2.80 14.81 1.58
CA MET A 584 1.46 15.01 1.03
C MET A 584 0.51 14.04 1.72
N PRO A 585 -0.53 14.53 2.43
CA PRO A 585 -1.44 13.63 3.13
C PRO A 585 -2.29 12.81 2.16
N GLU A 586 -2.67 13.40 1.03
CA GLU A 586 -3.70 12.87 0.13
C GLU A 586 -3.17 11.84 -0.86
N ARG A 587 -4.06 10.96 -1.34
CA ARG A 587 -3.77 10.08 -2.49
C ARG A 587 -4.22 10.72 -3.80
N LYS A 588 -5.35 11.42 -3.79
CA LYS A 588 -5.87 12.18 -4.93
C LYS A 588 -5.91 13.66 -4.56
N LEU A 589 -5.51 14.50 -5.49
CA LEU A 589 -5.55 15.95 -5.31
C LEU A 589 -6.96 16.44 -5.55
N TYR A 590 -7.47 17.24 -4.62
CA TYR A 590 -8.74 17.91 -4.77
C TYR A 590 -8.52 19.25 -5.51
N PHE A 591 -8.88 19.31 -6.80
CA PHE A 591 -8.63 20.44 -7.69
C PHE A 591 -9.91 21.17 -8.07
N PRO A 592 -9.99 22.51 -7.90
CA PRO A 592 -11.05 23.29 -8.53
C PRO A 592 -10.99 23.15 -10.05
N THR A 593 -12.11 22.82 -10.71
CA THR A 593 -12.10 22.54 -12.16
C THR A 593 -11.84 23.79 -13.01
N ILE A 594 -12.06 24.98 -12.44
CA ILE A 594 -11.68 26.27 -13.06
C ILE A 594 -10.17 26.38 -13.31
N SER A 595 -9.35 25.57 -12.63
CA SER A 595 -7.90 25.49 -12.89
C SER A 595 -7.56 25.15 -14.35
N ALA A 596 -8.49 24.54 -15.09
CA ALA A 596 -8.32 24.25 -16.51
C ALA A 596 -8.24 25.51 -17.39
N GLU A 597 -8.71 26.68 -16.93
CA GLU A 597 -8.54 27.94 -17.66
C GLU A 597 -7.07 28.38 -17.70
N ILE A 598 -6.31 28.09 -16.63
CA ILE A 598 -4.89 28.44 -16.49
C ILE A 598 -4.00 27.31 -17.01
N PHE A 599 -4.40 26.06 -16.78
CA PHE A 599 -3.68 24.87 -17.25
C PHE A 599 -4.61 23.96 -18.09
N PRO A 600 -4.80 24.26 -19.40
CA PRO A 600 -5.77 23.58 -20.25
C PRO A 600 -5.66 22.06 -20.32
N GLN A 601 -4.46 21.51 -20.14
CA GLN A 601 -4.25 20.06 -20.11
C GLN A 601 -5.05 19.37 -19.00
N LEU A 602 -5.39 20.08 -17.91
CA LEU A 602 -6.21 19.53 -16.83
C LEU A 602 -7.64 19.19 -17.27
N SER A 603 -8.20 19.85 -18.30
CA SER A 603 -9.57 19.58 -18.76
C SER A 603 -9.76 18.11 -19.15
N ALA A 604 -8.87 17.57 -19.98
CA ALA A 604 -8.93 16.16 -20.39
C ALA A 604 -8.75 15.20 -19.20
N LEU A 605 -8.07 15.64 -18.13
CA LEU A 605 -7.92 14.88 -16.90
C LEU A 605 -9.17 14.96 -16.02
N PHE A 606 -9.84 16.12 -15.97
CA PHE A 606 -11.10 16.31 -15.26
C PHE A 606 -12.25 15.51 -15.90
N ASP A 607 -12.28 15.40 -17.23
CA ASP A 607 -13.25 14.56 -17.96
C ASP A 607 -13.20 13.07 -17.57
N ARG A 608 -12.07 12.62 -17.02
CA ARG A 608 -11.85 11.25 -16.52
C ARG A 608 -11.70 11.15 -15.00
N SER A 609 -11.92 12.25 -14.28
CA SER A 609 -11.88 12.32 -12.80
C SER A 609 -13.27 12.38 -12.18
N LYS A 610 -13.42 11.85 -10.96
CA LYS A 610 -14.65 12.09 -10.19
C LYS A 610 -14.71 13.58 -9.85
N CYS A 611 -15.79 14.24 -10.22
CA CYS A 611 -16.05 15.64 -9.94
C CYS A 611 -17.27 15.79 -9.03
N GLU A 612 -17.19 16.67 -8.06
CA GLU A 612 -18.35 17.12 -7.29
C GLU A 612 -18.77 18.53 -7.73
N ASN A 613 -19.99 18.92 -7.32
CA ASN A 613 -20.62 20.18 -7.66
C ASN A 613 -20.75 20.42 -9.17
N VAL A 614 -20.87 19.38 -9.98
CA VAL A 614 -21.07 19.53 -11.42
C VAL A 614 -22.49 20.00 -11.74
N LEU A 615 -22.67 20.66 -12.88
CA LEU A 615 -24.00 20.84 -13.47
C LEU A 615 -24.46 19.50 -14.05
N THR A 616 -25.68 19.07 -13.71
CA THR A 616 -26.32 17.87 -14.26
C THR A 616 -27.50 18.18 -15.16
N ASP A 617 -27.89 19.46 -15.22
CA ASP A 617 -28.97 19.97 -16.05
C ASP A 617 -28.51 21.28 -16.71
N ARG A 618 -28.69 21.35 -18.03
CA ARG A 618 -28.27 22.49 -18.85
C ARG A 618 -29.08 23.75 -18.53
N ASP A 619 -30.36 23.63 -18.20
CA ASP A 619 -31.22 24.79 -17.97
C ASP A 619 -30.79 25.57 -16.72
N ASN A 620 -29.99 24.95 -15.85
CA ASN A 620 -29.39 25.55 -14.67
C ASN A 620 -28.00 26.17 -14.92
N CYS A 621 -27.49 26.14 -16.16
CA CYS A 621 -26.21 26.73 -16.51
C CYS A 621 -26.32 28.25 -16.62
N GLN A 622 -25.72 28.97 -15.65
CA GLN A 622 -25.68 30.44 -15.63
C GLN A 622 -24.38 31.02 -16.23
N TYR A 623 -23.55 30.20 -16.87
CA TYR A 623 -22.26 30.64 -17.40
C TYR A 623 -22.43 31.30 -18.78
N GLU A 624 -22.60 32.62 -18.77
CA GLU A 624 -22.90 33.44 -19.96
C GLU A 624 -21.75 33.45 -20.99
N ASP A 625 -20.50 33.37 -20.51
CA ASP A 625 -19.26 33.41 -21.31
C ASP A 625 -18.64 32.01 -21.54
N CYS A 626 -19.48 30.99 -21.71
CA CYS A 626 -19.00 29.63 -21.91
C CYS A 626 -18.05 29.51 -23.14
N PRO A 627 -16.81 29.01 -22.99
CA PRO A 627 -15.87 28.86 -24.12
C PRO A 627 -16.35 27.84 -25.15
N LEU A 628 -17.35 27.02 -24.80
CA LEU A 628 -17.97 26.01 -25.66
C LEU A 628 -19.31 26.50 -26.27
N ARG A 629 -19.56 27.82 -26.32
CA ARG A 629 -20.81 28.39 -26.85
C ARG A 629 -21.04 27.96 -28.31
N GLY A 630 -22.17 27.28 -28.55
CA GLY A 630 -22.49 26.67 -29.86
C GLY A 630 -22.04 25.21 -30.01
N ASP A 631 -21.27 24.68 -29.07
CA ASP A 631 -20.74 23.31 -29.06
C ASP A 631 -20.90 22.62 -27.69
N CYS A 632 -22.00 22.89 -27.00
CA CYS A 632 -22.15 22.48 -25.62
C CYS A 632 -22.21 20.95 -25.46
N GLN A 633 -21.33 20.44 -24.62
CA GLN A 633 -21.19 19.02 -24.35
C GLN A 633 -22.47 18.40 -23.76
N MET A 634 -23.23 19.15 -22.95
CA MET A 634 -24.51 18.66 -22.42
C MET A 634 -25.61 18.57 -23.49
N GLU A 635 -25.62 19.47 -24.49
CA GLU A 635 -26.50 19.33 -25.67
C GLU A 635 -26.12 18.11 -26.52
N LYS A 636 -24.84 17.76 -26.52
CA LYS A 636 -24.31 16.55 -27.18
C LYS A 636 -24.51 15.27 -26.35
N GLY A 637 -25.22 15.36 -25.23
CA GLY A 637 -25.58 14.21 -24.40
C GLY A 637 -24.58 13.84 -23.30
N MET A 638 -23.62 14.71 -22.96
CA MET A 638 -22.77 14.50 -21.78
C MET A 638 -23.59 14.66 -20.49
N PRO A 639 -23.45 13.75 -19.51
CA PRO A 639 -24.34 13.69 -18.34
C PRO A 639 -24.08 14.80 -17.31
N TYR A 640 -22.97 15.53 -17.44
CA TYR A 640 -22.64 16.65 -16.57
C TYR A 640 -21.72 17.66 -17.26
N CYS A 641 -21.59 18.84 -16.66
CA CYS A 641 -20.61 19.87 -17.05
C CYS A 641 -19.97 20.47 -15.79
N TYR A 642 -18.64 20.44 -15.71
CA TYR A 642 -17.90 21.15 -14.67
C TYR A 642 -17.53 22.58 -15.07
N PHE A 643 -17.40 22.88 -16.37
CA PHE A 643 -17.07 24.24 -16.86
C PHE A 643 -18.12 25.27 -16.45
N GLY A 644 -19.41 24.92 -16.54
CA GLY A 644 -20.51 25.80 -16.14
C GLY A 644 -20.75 25.86 -14.63
N SER A 645 -19.95 25.17 -13.81
CA SER A 645 -20.09 25.19 -12.34
C SER A 645 -18.84 25.79 -11.68
N PRO A 646 -18.90 27.05 -11.19
CA PRO A 646 -17.78 27.71 -10.53
C PRO A 646 -17.28 27.00 -9.26
N LYS A 647 -18.11 26.13 -8.67
CA LYS A 647 -17.79 25.37 -7.46
C LYS A 647 -17.41 23.92 -7.73
N ALA A 648 -17.34 23.51 -9.00
CA ALA A 648 -16.94 22.16 -9.34
C ALA A 648 -15.48 21.90 -8.97
N ALA A 649 -15.23 20.70 -8.47
CA ALA A 649 -13.91 20.24 -8.10
C ALA A 649 -13.74 18.77 -8.48
N ALA A 650 -12.54 18.42 -8.94
CA ALA A 650 -12.17 17.09 -9.38
C ALA A 650 -11.22 16.43 -8.37
N MET A 651 -11.41 15.12 -8.16
CA MET A 651 -10.46 14.24 -7.49
C MET A 651 -9.48 13.67 -8.51
N LEU A 652 -8.29 14.25 -8.58
CA LEU A 652 -7.30 13.96 -9.61
C LEU A 652 -6.18 13.08 -9.05
N ASP A 653 -5.79 12.02 -9.78
CA ASP A 653 -4.56 11.30 -9.46
C ASP A 653 -3.36 12.17 -9.85
N PRO A 654 -2.47 12.54 -8.92
CA PRO A 654 -1.36 13.45 -9.19
C PRO A 654 -0.42 12.95 -10.29
N TYR A 655 -0.26 11.62 -10.44
CA TYR A 655 0.61 11.03 -11.46
C TYR A 655 0.06 11.20 -12.90
N TRP A 656 -1.19 11.64 -13.04
CA TRP A 656 -1.76 11.97 -14.35
C TRP A 656 -1.24 13.30 -14.90
N ILE A 657 -0.68 14.15 -14.05
CA ILE A 657 -0.06 15.42 -14.44
C ILE A 657 1.40 15.13 -14.79
N GLY A 658 1.70 14.95 -16.08
CA GLY A 658 3.08 14.80 -16.58
C GLY A 658 3.80 13.47 -16.27
N GLY A 659 3.16 12.53 -15.55
CA GLY A 659 3.69 11.18 -15.30
C GLY A 659 4.48 11.01 -14.00
N MET A 660 5.14 9.86 -13.83
CA MET A 660 5.79 9.46 -12.56
C MET A 660 6.88 10.43 -12.08
N ASN A 661 7.59 11.10 -13.00
CA ASN A 661 8.67 12.03 -12.66
C ASN A 661 8.18 13.44 -12.31
N LYS A 662 6.90 13.73 -12.53
CA LYS A 662 6.29 15.05 -12.32
C LYS A 662 5.49 15.14 -11.02
N HIS A 663 5.62 14.13 -10.15
CA HIS A 663 5.02 14.12 -8.83
C HIS A 663 5.90 13.42 -7.80
N VAL A 664 6.05 14.04 -6.62
CA VAL A 664 6.67 13.44 -5.43
C VAL A 664 5.67 13.40 -4.28
N LYS A 665 5.77 12.39 -3.40
CA LYS A 665 4.92 12.29 -2.20
C LYS A 665 5.53 12.93 -0.96
N ARG A 666 6.86 13.01 -0.94
CA ARG A 666 7.67 13.60 0.12
C ARG A 666 8.74 14.49 -0.50
N THR A 667 9.02 15.63 0.12
CA THR A 667 10.11 16.53 -0.25
C THR A 667 10.72 17.18 1.00
N ASP A 668 11.97 17.61 0.92
CA ASP A 668 12.60 18.41 1.95
C ASP A 668 12.36 19.90 1.63
N LEU A 669 11.59 20.60 2.45
CA LEU A 669 11.35 22.02 2.25
C LEU A 669 12.62 22.83 2.53
N ARG A 670 13.24 23.33 1.46
CA ARG A 670 14.43 24.19 1.50
C ARG A 670 14.11 25.67 1.31
N THR A 671 13.01 25.98 0.63
CA THR A 671 12.62 27.36 0.31
C THR A 671 11.15 27.61 0.59
N VAL A 672 10.84 28.72 1.28
CA VAL A 672 9.49 29.18 1.57
C VAL A 672 9.29 30.56 0.96
N PHE A 673 8.26 30.69 0.12
CA PHE A 673 7.81 31.95 -0.44
C PHE A 673 6.54 32.42 0.27
N LEU A 674 6.60 33.58 0.89
CA LEU A 674 5.46 34.28 1.48
C LEU A 674 4.91 35.27 0.46
N LEU A 675 3.72 34.99 -0.03
CA LEU A 675 3.12 35.74 -1.13
C LEU A 675 2.41 36.99 -0.61
N VAL A 676 2.64 38.10 -1.31
CA VAL A 676 1.82 39.32 -1.23
C VAL A 676 1.35 39.72 -2.62
N ASN A 677 0.35 40.59 -2.67
CA ASN A 677 -0.10 41.23 -3.90
C ASN A 677 -0.13 42.73 -3.67
N GLU A 678 0.98 43.40 -3.98
CA GLU A 678 1.14 44.84 -3.84
C GLU A 678 1.45 45.42 -5.24
N PRO A 679 0.78 46.51 -5.67
CA PRO A 679 0.92 47.05 -7.04
C PRO A 679 2.29 47.67 -7.33
N ALA A 680 3.12 47.87 -6.33
CA ALA A 680 4.49 48.37 -6.45
C ALA A 680 5.40 47.61 -5.48
N GLY A 681 6.68 47.46 -5.83
CA GLY A 681 7.69 46.78 -5.01
C GLY A 681 8.59 45.86 -5.82
N ALA A 682 9.54 45.19 -5.16
CA ALA A 682 10.34 44.15 -5.80
C ALA A 682 9.53 42.85 -5.95
N ILE A 683 9.72 42.12 -7.05
CA ILE A 683 9.10 40.80 -7.27
C ILE A 683 9.52 39.81 -6.16
N LEU A 684 10.80 39.79 -5.81
CA LEU A 684 11.35 38.88 -4.82
C LEU A 684 12.26 39.64 -3.86
N GLN A 685 12.03 39.46 -2.56
CA GLN A 685 12.82 40.07 -1.49
C GLN A 685 13.10 39.03 -0.40
N GLU A 686 14.34 38.93 0.08
CA GLU A 686 14.65 38.13 1.27
C GLU A 686 14.05 38.79 2.50
N THR A 687 13.44 38.00 3.38
CA THR A 687 12.83 38.49 4.62
C THR A 687 13.47 37.82 5.81
N ASP A 688 13.64 38.56 6.91
CA ASP A 688 14.03 37.96 8.16
C ASP A 688 12.89 37.08 8.71
N LYS A 689 13.28 36.10 9.53
CA LYS A 689 12.38 35.05 10.03
C LYS A 689 11.34 35.58 11.01
N ALA A 690 11.66 36.64 11.75
CA ALA A 690 10.72 37.25 12.71
C ALA A 690 9.60 37.99 11.96
N SER A 691 9.95 38.80 10.96
CA SER A 691 8.98 39.47 10.08
C SER A 691 8.10 38.46 9.32
N ALA A 692 8.70 37.38 8.83
CA ALA A 692 8.00 36.28 8.19
C ALA A 692 6.96 35.61 9.12
N LEU A 693 7.36 35.33 10.37
CA LEU A 693 6.47 34.76 11.37
C LEU A 693 5.30 35.71 11.69
N THR A 694 5.58 36.99 11.91
CA THR A 694 4.53 38.00 12.16
C THR A 694 3.53 38.10 11.02
N MET A 695 3.99 38.02 9.76
CA MET A 695 3.12 38.02 8.59
C MET A 695 2.19 36.80 8.55
N ILE A 696 2.73 35.61 8.84
CA ILE A 696 1.94 34.37 8.88
C ILE A 696 0.94 34.40 10.04
N GLU A 697 1.37 34.86 11.21
CA GLU A 697 0.56 34.96 12.44
C GLU A 697 -0.59 35.96 12.27
N SER A 698 -0.33 37.13 11.67
CA SER A 698 -1.37 38.15 11.45
C SER A 698 -2.47 37.70 10.50
N GLY A 699 -2.16 36.80 9.56
CA GLY A 699 -3.12 36.30 8.59
C GLY A 699 -3.68 37.39 7.67
N THR A 700 -3.05 38.56 7.59
CA THR A 700 -3.58 39.72 6.86
C THR A 700 -3.25 39.64 5.37
N SER A 701 -4.20 40.07 4.53
CA SER A 701 -4.00 40.28 3.10
C SER A 701 -3.74 41.75 2.80
N SER A 702 -2.81 42.05 1.89
CA SER A 702 -2.58 43.42 1.43
C SER A 702 -3.86 43.96 0.78
N GLY A 703 -4.58 44.88 1.47
CA GLY A 703 -5.77 45.57 0.97
C GLY A 703 -7.13 45.16 1.58
N HIS A 704 -7.22 44.09 2.38
CA HIS A 704 -8.45 43.70 3.09
C HIS A 704 -8.16 43.38 4.56
N ALA A 705 -8.33 44.39 5.42
CA ALA A 705 -8.11 44.28 6.86
C ALA A 705 -9.25 43.54 7.62
N GLU A 706 -10.40 43.31 6.98
CA GLU A 706 -11.63 42.86 7.67
C GLU A 706 -11.77 41.32 7.83
N GLN A 707 -10.89 40.51 7.25
CA GLN A 707 -10.92 39.04 7.38
C GLN A 707 -9.52 38.46 7.62
N SER A 708 -9.03 38.53 8.87
CA SER A 708 -7.79 37.83 9.26
C SER A 708 -8.03 36.31 9.34
N ALA A 709 -7.18 35.52 8.70
CA ALA A 709 -7.16 34.06 8.82
C ALA A 709 -5.77 33.65 9.30
N PRO A 710 -5.54 33.57 10.63
CA PRO A 710 -4.24 33.25 11.20
C PRO A 710 -3.64 31.96 10.61
N PHE A 711 -2.35 31.98 10.33
CA PHE A 711 -1.60 30.90 9.66
C PHE A 711 -2.10 30.50 8.27
N TYR A 712 -3.09 31.21 7.73
CA TYR A 712 -3.76 30.93 6.45
C TYR A 712 -4.33 29.50 6.34
N ASN A 713 -4.58 28.82 7.47
CA ASN A 713 -4.99 27.41 7.49
C ASN A 713 -6.48 27.26 7.88
N PRO A 714 -7.39 27.09 6.91
CA PRO A 714 -8.83 26.98 7.17
C PRO A 714 -9.26 25.58 7.64
N HIS A 715 -8.31 24.69 7.93
CA HIS A 715 -8.57 23.33 8.43
C HIS A 715 -8.38 23.22 9.94
N LEU A 716 -7.82 24.22 10.61
CA LEU A 716 -7.66 24.22 12.06
C LEU A 716 -9.04 24.18 12.72
N LEU A 717 -9.30 23.13 13.51
CA LEU A 717 -10.57 22.96 14.23
C LEU A 717 -10.57 23.71 15.56
N LEU A 718 -9.40 23.73 16.23
CA LEU A 718 -9.21 24.39 17.51
C LEU A 718 -8.53 25.75 17.30
N THR A 719 -9.04 26.76 18.00
CA THR A 719 -8.54 28.14 17.95
C THR A 719 -8.20 28.68 19.35
N ASP A 720 -7.99 27.77 20.30
CA ASP A 720 -7.52 28.10 21.65
C ASP A 720 -6.03 28.50 21.63
N SER A 721 -5.57 29.10 22.72
CA SER A 721 -4.19 29.61 22.86
C SER A 721 -3.13 28.53 22.73
N GLU A 722 -3.38 27.29 23.18
CA GLU A 722 -2.41 26.20 23.08
C GLU A 722 -2.23 25.75 21.63
N SER A 723 -3.34 25.59 20.90
CA SER A 723 -3.34 25.26 19.47
C SER A 723 -2.63 26.34 18.64
N TYR A 724 -2.84 27.62 18.96
CA TYR A 724 -2.12 28.74 18.35
C TYR A 724 -0.61 28.68 18.60
N GLU A 725 -0.19 28.46 19.85
CA GLU A 725 1.24 28.35 20.20
C GLU A 725 1.91 27.12 19.58
N ARG A 726 1.18 26.00 19.37
CA ARG A 726 1.69 24.85 18.62
C ARG A 726 1.96 25.19 17.15
N GLN A 727 1.03 25.89 16.49
CA GLN A 727 1.21 26.35 15.10
C GLN A 727 2.37 27.33 14.99
N LYS A 728 2.46 28.32 15.90
CA LYS A 728 3.55 29.29 15.94
C LYS A 728 4.93 28.62 16.04
N ARG A 729 5.11 27.70 16.99
CA ARG A 729 6.34 26.91 17.13
C ARG A 729 6.66 26.09 15.88
N GLY A 730 5.64 25.54 15.24
CA GLY A 730 5.79 24.82 13.98
C GLY A 730 6.34 25.72 12.86
N PHE A 731 5.81 26.92 12.71
CA PHE A 731 6.31 27.88 11.72
C PHE A 731 7.71 28.40 12.05
N GLU A 732 8.01 28.66 13.32
CA GLU A 732 9.37 29.00 13.75
C GLU A 732 10.37 27.94 13.28
N GLN A 733 10.08 26.66 13.52
CA GLN A 733 10.96 25.56 13.09
C GLN A 733 11.09 25.49 11.57
N LEU A 734 10.00 25.67 10.82
CA LEU A 734 10.02 25.69 9.36
C LEU A 734 10.93 26.82 8.84
N LEU A 735 10.69 28.04 9.30
CA LEU A 735 11.42 29.23 8.86
C LEU A 735 12.89 29.15 9.29
N HIS A 736 13.20 28.46 10.38
CA HIS A 736 14.58 28.21 10.77
C HIS A 736 15.33 27.27 9.81
N GLN A 737 14.64 26.30 9.20
CA GLN A 737 15.23 25.26 8.36
C GLN A 737 15.12 25.53 6.84
N ALA A 738 14.41 26.58 6.45
CA ALA A 738 14.25 26.99 5.06
C ALA A 738 14.74 28.42 4.82
N ASN A 739 15.12 28.71 3.58
CA ASN A 739 15.31 30.07 3.09
C ASN A 739 13.94 30.73 2.88
N VAL A 740 13.77 31.97 3.32
CA VAL A 740 12.46 32.63 3.33
C VAL A 740 12.48 33.89 2.46
N TYR A 741 11.53 33.98 1.55
CA TYR A 741 11.39 35.11 0.63
C TYR A 741 9.98 35.66 0.67
N LYS A 742 9.85 36.99 0.65
CA LYS A 742 8.62 37.69 0.29
C LYS A 742 8.54 37.72 -1.24
N LEU A 743 7.47 37.14 -1.80
CA LEU A 743 7.21 37.09 -3.24
C LEU A 743 5.99 37.97 -3.56
N ASN A 744 6.20 39.07 -4.28
CA ASN A 744 5.12 39.96 -4.67
C ASN A 744 4.59 39.59 -6.07
N THR A 745 3.42 38.95 -6.09
CA THR A 745 2.78 38.54 -7.35
C THR A 745 2.18 39.72 -8.13
N GLY A 746 2.05 40.89 -7.52
CA GLY A 746 1.52 42.11 -8.14
C GLY A 746 2.58 43.02 -8.78
N ALA A 747 3.87 42.75 -8.56
CA ALA A 747 4.97 43.60 -9.02
C ALA A 747 5.48 43.30 -10.45
N GLY A 748 4.97 42.26 -11.12
CA GLY A 748 5.41 41.86 -12.45
C GLY A 748 4.39 40.98 -13.16
N SER A 749 4.66 40.64 -14.42
CA SER A 749 3.87 39.69 -15.18
C SER A 749 3.98 38.26 -14.59
N PRO A 750 3.00 37.36 -14.81
CA PRO A 750 3.06 35.99 -14.31
C PRO A 750 4.36 35.26 -14.69
N ALA A 751 4.87 35.48 -15.92
CA ALA A 751 6.12 34.88 -16.38
C ALA A 751 7.35 35.39 -15.61
N GLU A 752 7.40 36.70 -15.29
CA GLU A 752 8.50 37.27 -14.50
C GLU A 752 8.50 36.73 -13.07
N VAL A 753 7.31 36.57 -12.47
CA VAL A 753 7.16 35.99 -11.12
C VAL A 753 7.57 34.51 -11.09
N VAL A 754 7.14 33.73 -12.09
CA VAL A 754 7.55 32.32 -12.25
C VAL A 754 9.06 32.21 -12.40
N ASN A 755 9.67 33.00 -13.28
CA ASN A 755 11.11 33.01 -13.50
C ASN A 755 11.88 33.35 -12.21
N ALA A 756 11.41 34.32 -11.43
CA ALA A 756 12.03 34.68 -10.15
C ALA A 756 12.00 33.50 -9.15
N VAL A 757 10.91 32.73 -9.11
CA VAL A 757 10.82 31.51 -8.27
C VAL A 757 11.77 30.44 -8.79
N VAL A 758 11.73 30.13 -10.10
CA VAL A 758 12.56 29.08 -10.73
C VAL A 758 14.05 29.37 -10.56
N GLU A 759 14.48 30.62 -10.80
CA GLU A 759 15.86 31.03 -10.61
C GLU A 759 16.30 30.81 -9.16
N LYS A 760 15.40 31.08 -8.20
CA LYS A 760 15.74 31.03 -6.79
C LYS A 760 15.77 29.62 -6.21
N ILE A 761 14.95 28.70 -6.71
CA ILE A 761 15.02 27.28 -6.31
C ILE A 761 16.16 26.53 -7.01
N THR A 762 16.75 27.12 -8.07
CA THR A 762 17.89 26.54 -8.80
C THR A 762 19.24 26.92 -8.15
N LYS A 763 19.29 28.03 -7.42
CA LYS A 763 20.47 28.55 -6.70
C LYS A 763 20.50 28.04 -5.27
#